data_AF-A0A520XWV6-F1
#
_entry.id   AF-A0A520XWV6-F1
#
_cell.length_a   1.000
_cell.length_b   1.000
_cell.length_c   1.000
_cell.angle_alpha   90.00
_cell.angle_beta   90.00
_cell.angle_gamma   90.00
#
_symmetry.space_group_name_H-M   'P 1'
#
loop_
_entity.id
_entity.type
_entity.pdbx_description
1 polymer ?
#
loop_
_entity_poly.entity_id
_entity_poly.type
_entity_poly.pdbx_seq_one_letter_code
_entity_poly.pdbx_strand_id
1 'polypeptide(L)'
;MRTRSRILSALLGLTLVATACGSDSSSGPGGVTGEVDLDRGEFALTAGLAAFDDCNALLNHLRTEGAERVGPYGFDGGGWYGPVDGIAVDVMEGDDAMEEGAMDTATDAGGETSAPTTAQGSNSSAGSDGDDSGGAVEGVDFSGTNNQEEGVDEPDIVKTNGTRILTMTNGNFTYVDTNDGDPEKRGSLRIGYDVQDMLVVNDRVLAFGTTWGEEVYYEGEEFFLDDAEADLAEDSIRPPIQPEWYGPRAKLVEIDISNPDAPKISGELLIEGHYLSARLVDGKAQVVVQSEPNQLEFVYPQNRNGEDRAKEFNAEIVRETEIADWLPEFTMSANGTEQSGTLTDCANVHAPADFAGFGALSVLTVDMTEPMGVPTATSVLASGQNVYASTDTIWMATNQWIDWAAFDDEGIRREWEESVSTQLHGFDITGDFAEYLASGSVRGHLLNQFSMSEHENVLRVATTDGPAWWSTEDSESYVTTFGIDGKELRQLGQVGDMGKGERIFAVRFVGSTAYVVTFRQTDPFYTVDLTDPANPRVLGELKISGYSGQLHPIGENLIIGIGQEATNEGFTTGAKLTVFDVSNLANPVDLDTWTLDNAWTDAEWSHHAFLYWAPENLAVIPIQSWQDRFWGAVAFRIDPDSGQITEAGRLSHEPNKDVKVGTTDCQVLDAAVLEGFKESNSPMEELAWEGEYIIQDGGQIQLCDEGEGGAAGLHCERWFGYEVVEADGLRGVPEICFPEGPQNEPIIRTLVTGGDTLWSLSGNRLQANDLSELTAGPWVTLS
;
A
#
# COMPACT_ATOMS: atom_id res chain seq x y z
N MET A 1 -79.11 35.25 19.49
CA MET A 1 -79.43 36.34 18.51
C MET A 1 -78.49 36.21 17.32
N ARG A 2 -78.91 36.62 16.10
CA ARG A 2 -78.08 36.99 14.90
C ARG A 2 -76.85 36.09 14.55
N THR A 3 -76.87 35.27 13.49
CA THR A 3 -76.51 35.56 12.06
C THR A 3 -75.09 36.13 11.84
N ARG A 4 -74.25 35.71 10.86
CA ARG A 4 -74.40 35.04 9.52
C ARG A 4 -73.06 34.31 9.16
N SER A 5 -73.01 33.15 8.47
CA SER A 5 -73.01 32.90 6.98
C SER A 5 -71.63 33.22 6.29
N ARG A 6 -71.04 32.46 5.34
CA ARG A 6 -71.49 31.54 4.23
C ARG A 6 -70.48 30.36 3.98
N ILE A 7 -70.86 29.11 3.59
CA ILE A 7 -71.17 28.51 2.23
C ILE A 7 -70.00 28.67 1.22
N LEU A 8 -69.47 27.69 0.45
CA LEU A 8 -69.83 26.30 -0.02
C LEU A 8 -68.95 25.17 0.65
N SER A 9 -68.95 23.84 0.37
CA SER A 9 -69.59 22.86 -0.57
C SER A 9 -68.85 22.50 -1.91
N ALA A 10 -68.86 21.29 -2.51
CA ALA A 10 -69.16 19.90 -2.05
C ALA A 10 -68.72 18.79 -3.08
N LEU A 11 -68.45 17.57 -2.58
CA LEU A 11 -68.62 16.20 -3.16
C LEU A 11 -68.01 15.70 -4.51
N LEU A 12 -67.31 14.54 -4.39
CA LEU A 12 -67.37 13.28 -5.19
C LEU A 12 -67.11 13.24 -6.73
N GLY A 13 -66.35 12.21 -7.17
CA GLY A 13 -66.35 11.73 -8.57
C GLY A 13 -65.30 10.67 -8.90
N LEU A 14 -65.66 9.38 -8.85
CA LEU A 14 -64.81 8.23 -9.25
C LEU A 14 -64.94 7.95 -10.76
N THR A 15 -63.87 7.58 -11.48
CA THR A 15 -63.71 6.33 -12.29
C THR A 15 -62.49 6.37 -13.23
N LEU A 16 -61.86 5.20 -13.45
CA LEU A 16 -60.91 4.95 -14.56
C LEU A 16 -61.63 4.73 -15.90
N VAL A 17 -60.92 4.91 -17.02
CA VAL A 17 -60.71 3.89 -18.09
C VAL A 17 -59.64 4.41 -19.07
N ALA A 18 -58.83 3.51 -19.64
CA ALA A 18 -57.74 3.82 -20.56
C ALA A 18 -58.08 3.54 -22.04
N THR A 19 -57.42 4.26 -22.96
CA THR A 19 -57.16 3.84 -24.35
C THR A 19 -55.95 4.59 -24.91
N ALA A 20 -55.30 4.03 -25.95
CA ALA A 20 -53.99 4.45 -26.45
C ALA A 20 -54.03 5.05 -27.89
N CYS A 21 -52.86 5.10 -28.53
CA CYS A 21 -52.48 5.75 -29.80
C CYS A 21 -52.12 7.25 -29.66
N GLY A 22 -51.01 7.73 -30.24
CA GLY A 22 -49.98 7.05 -31.05
C GLY A 22 -48.70 7.86 -31.20
N SER A 23 -47.71 7.30 -31.91
CA SER A 23 -46.34 7.80 -32.06
C SER A 23 -46.20 9.10 -32.86
N ASP A 24 -45.13 9.85 -32.58
CA ASP A 24 -44.08 10.10 -33.60
C ASP A 24 -42.72 10.30 -32.89
N SER A 25 -41.62 10.10 -33.61
CA SER A 25 -40.26 10.08 -33.06
C SER A 25 -39.34 11.16 -33.66
N SER A 26 -38.39 11.65 -32.86
CA SER A 26 -37.25 12.45 -33.34
C SER A 26 -36.04 12.21 -32.46
N SER A 27 -35.09 11.42 -32.96
CA SER A 27 -33.81 11.14 -32.29
C SER A 27 -32.83 12.31 -32.45
N GLY A 28 -32.24 12.74 -31.34
CA GLY A 28 -31.03 13.55 -31.26
C GLY A 28 -30.07 12.91 -30.25
N PRO A 29 -28.75 13.17 -30.33
CA PRO A 29 -27.78 12.55 -29.43
C PRO A 29 -28.01 12.99 -27.97
N GLY A 30 -27.73 12.08 -27.03
CA GLY A 30 -27.84 12.35 -25.60
C GLY A 30 -26.79 13.36 -25.13
N GLY A 31 -27.18 14.20 -24.17
CA GLY A 31 -26.23 14.95 -23.34
C GLY A 31 -26.01 14.20 -22.03
N VAL A 32 -24.75 14.11 -21.59
CA VAL A 32 -24.36 13.46 -20.34
C VAL A 32 -24.59 14.43 -19.18
N THR A 33 -25.79 14.40 -18.58
CA THR A 33 -26.12 15.11 -17.33
C THR A 33 -27.22 14.36 -16.57
N GLY A 34 -26.83 13.49 -15.63
CA GLY A 34 -27.71 13.00 -14.57
C GLY A 34 -27.63 13.91 -13.35
N GLU A 35 -28.70 14.64 -13.04
CA GLU A 35 -28.86 15.29 -11.73
C GLU A 35 -29.55 14.25 -10.82
N VAL A 36 -28.85 13.74 -9.81
CA VAL A 36 -29.37 12.69 -8.92
C VAL A 36 -30.51 13.27 -8.07
N ASP A 37 -31.73 12.79 -8.27
CA ASP A 37 -32.93 13.27 -7.56
C ASP A 37 -32.97 12.70 -6.13
N LEU A 38 -32.28 13.40 -5.22
CA LEU A 38 -32.15 13.03 -3.80
C LEU A 38 -33.53 12.98 -3.11
N ASP A 39 -34.13 11.79 -2.99
CA ASP A 39 -35.37 11.61 -2.24
C ASP A 39 -35.13 11.92 -0.75
N ARG A 40 -36.03 12.71 -0.17
CA ARG A 40 -35.83 13.37 1.13
C ARG A 40 -36.21 12.47 2.30
N GLY A 41 -36.01 11.16 2.14
CA GLY A 41 -36.25 10.12 3.13
C GLY A 41 -34.97 9.65 3.84
N GLU A 42 -33.84 9.62 3.15
CA GLU A 42 -32.58 8.98 3.60
C GLU A 42 -31.71 9.92 4.45
N PHE A 43 -32.31 10.54 5.47
CA PHE A 43 -31.57 11.26 6.51
C PHE A 43 -31.29 10.34 7.70
N ALA A 44 -30.24 9.53 7.59
CA ALA A 44 -29.61 8.91 8.75
C ALA A 44 -29.04 10.03 9.66
N LEU A 45 -29.47 10.06 10.93
CA LEU A 45 -28.99 10.99 11.95
C LEU A 45 -27.88 10.32 12.78
N THR A 46 -26.85 9.82 12.11
CA THR A 46 -25.76 9.02 12.70
C THR A 46 -24.37 9.48 12.25
N ALA A 47 -23.90 10.59 12.81
CA ALA A 47 -22.49 11.02 12.75
C ALA A 47 -21.97 11.55 14.11
N GLY A 48 -22.72 11.28 15.19
CA GLY A 48 -22.38 11.73 16.54
C GLY A 48 -21.25 10.93 17.18
N LEU A 49 -20.01 11.42 17.04
CA LEU A 49 -18.80 10.85 17.64
C LEU A 49 -18.94 10.65 19.17
N ALA A 50 -18.59 9.47 19.66
CA ALA A 50 -18.38 9.23 21.09
C ALA A 50 -16.91 9.53 21.47
N ALA A 51 -16.75 10.25 22.57
CA ALA A 51 -15.46 10.49 23.24
C ALA A 51 -15.64 10.20 24.74
N PHE A 52 -14.57 9.80 25.42
CA PHE A 52 -14.64 9.26 26.77
C PHE A 52 -13.92 10.17 27.77
N ASP A 53 -14.60 10.58 28.85
CA ASP A 53 -14.00 11.45 29.89
C ASP A 53 -12.89 10.74 30.69
N ASP A 54 -12.96 9.41 30.83
CA ASP A 54 -11.95 8.57 31.49
C ASP A 54 -12.04 7.08 31.05
N CYS A 55 -11.05 6.27 31.45
CA CYS A 55 -10.98 4.84 31.11
C CYS A 55 -12.17 4.01 31.59
N ASN A 56 -12.91 4.42 32.63
CA ASN A 56 -14.13 3.73 33.04
C ASN A 56 -15.25 3.98 32.04
N ALA A 57 -15.34 5.19 31.47
CA ALA A 57 -16.34 5.48 30.43
C ALA A 57 -16.08 4.63 29.17
N LEU A 58 -14.82 4.60 28.71
CA LEU A 58 -14.37 3.76 27.59
C LEU A 58 -14.60 2.26 27.85
N LEU A 59 -14.11 1.73 28.98
CA LEU A 59 -14.25 0.32 29.31
C LEU A 59 -15.73 -0.10 29.49
N ASN A 60 -16.59 0.76 30.04
CA ASN A 60 -18.03 0.46 30.10
C ASN A 60 -18.68 0.45 28.71
N HIS A 61 -18.21 1.23 27.73
CA HIS A 61 -18.69 1.16 26.36
C HIS A 61 -18.22 -0.14 25.68
N LEU A 62 -16.91 -0.41 25.68
CA LEU A 62 -16.31 -1.63 25.11
C LEU A 62 -16.97 -2.92 25.64
N ARG A 63 -17.10 -3.03 26.98
CA ARG A 63 -17.80 -4.16 27.64
C ARG A 63 -19.29 -4.25 27.28
N THR A 64 -19.93 -3.13 26.94
CA THR A 64 -21.35 -3.10 26.51
C THR A 64 -21.49 -3.61 25.09
N GLU A 65 -20.81 -2.97 24.14
CA GLU A 65 -20.84 -3.36 22.72
C GLU A 65 -20.36 -4.81 22.52
N GLY A 66 -19.33 -5.21 23.28
CA GLY A 66 -18.79 -6.55 23.30
C GLY A 66 -19.79 -7.58 23.86
N ALA A 67 -20.46 -7.29 24.98
CA ALA A 67 -21.41 -8.23 25.57
C ALA A 67 -22.68 -8.44 24.73
N GLU A 68 -23.00 -7.52 23.82
CA GLU A 68 -24.09 -7.68 22.85
C GLU A 68 -23.65 -8.52 21.62
N ARG A 69 -22.43 -8.32 21.11
CA ARG A 69 -21.94 -8.99 19.89
C ARG A 69 -21.28 -10.34 20.11
N VAL A 70 -20.56 -10.54 21.22
CA VAL A 70 -19.71 -11.73 21.45
C VAL A 70 -20.46 -13.05 21.23
N GLY A 71 -19.86 -13.92 20.43
CA GLY A 71 -20.42 -15.19 19.96
C GLY A 71 -19.87 -16.42 20.69
N PRO A 72 -20.25 -17.61 20.22
CA PRO A 72 -19.63 -18.85 20.68
C PRO A 72 -18.16 -18.99 20.26
N TYR A 73 -17.68 -18.22 19.28
CA TYR A 73 -16.29 -18.23 18.81
C TYR A 73 -15.64 -16.84 19.02
N GLY A 74 -15.76 -16.27 20.22
CA GLY A 74 -15.29 -14.91 20.49
C GLY A 74 -16.03 -13.85 19.65
N PHE A 75 -15.33 -12.83 19.17
CA PHE A 75 -15.86 -11.88 18.18
C PHE A 75 -15.79 -12.40 16.74
N ASP A 76 -15.01 -13.45 16.49
CA ASP A 76 -14.69 -13.99 15.17
C ASP A 76 -15.66 -15.09 14.70
N GLY A 77 -16.76 -15.29 15.44
CA GLY A 77 -17.85 -16.20 15.06
C GLY A 77 -18.71 -15.71 13.89
N GLY A 78 -18.13 -14.90 12.99
CA GLY A 78 -18.82 -14.17 11.94
C GLY A 78 -18.25 -12.77 11.64
N GLY A 79 -17.25 -12.26 12.35
CA GLY A 79 -16.56 -11.02 11.96
C GLY A 79 -15.30 -11.31 11.14
N TRP A 80 -14.99 -10.47 10.14
CA TRP A 80 -13.64 -10.36 9.57
C TRP A 80 -13.05 -9.01 9.97
N TYR A 81 -11.85 -9.03 10.54
CA TYR A 81 -11.18 -7.87 11.13
C TYR A 81 -9.84 -7.52 10.44
N GLY A 82 -9.52 -8.15 9.30
CA GLY A 82 -8.26 -7.95 8.58
C GLY A 82 -8.35 -7.02 7.36
N PRO A 83 -7.21 -6.64 6.77
CA PRO A 83 -7.18 -6.25 5.35
C PRO A 83 -7.78 -7.39 4.50
N VAL A 84 -8.39 -7.06 3.37
CA VAL A 84 -9.25 -8.01 2.62
C VAL A 84 -8.67 -8.37 1.25
N ASP A 85 -7.40 -8.06 1.01
CA ASP A 85 -6.65 -8.70 -0.07
C ASP A 85 -6.39 -10.18 0.28
N GLY A 86 -6.76 -11.08 -0.62
CA GLY A 86 -6.38 -12.49 -0.54
C GLY A 86 -7.31 -13.45 0.21
N ILE A 87 -8.57 -13.10 0.52
CA ILE A 87 -9.53 -14.14 0.96
C ILE A 87 -9.89 -15.06 -0.21
N ALA A 88 -9.25 -16.23 -0.26
CA ALA A 88 -9.73 -17.37 -1.02
C ALA A 88 -11.03 -17.91 -0.38
N VAL A 89 -12.18 -17.33 -0.77
CA VAL A 89 -13.50 -17.81 -0.35
C VAL A 89 -13.79 -19.15 -1.03
N ASP A 90 -13.52 -20.25 -0.32
CA ASP A 90 -13.67 -21.64 -0.80
C ASP A 90 -15.15 -22.04 -0.95
N VAL A 91 -15.81 -21.50 -1.99
CA VAL A 91 -17.23 -21.74 -2.32
C VAL A 91 -17.41 -22.00 -3.82
N MET A 92 -17.25 -23.28 -4.17
CA MET A 92 -17.78 -23.97 -5.36
C MET A 92 -17.21 -23.61 -6.74
N GLU A 93 -16.41 -24.56 -7.25
CA GLU A 93 -16.14 -24.88 -8.66
C GLU A 93 -17.30 -24.47 -9.61
N GLY A 94 -17.05 -23.56 -10.57
CA GLY A 94 -18.12 -22.88 -11.32
C GLY A 94 -17.95 -22.71 -12.84
N ASP A 95 -16.74 -22.42 -13.33
CA ASP A 95 -16.31 -22.55 -14.74
C ASP A 95 -14.77 -22.43 -14.81
N ASP A 96 -14.14 -22.97 -15.87
CA ASP A 96 -12.69 -23.23 -15.92
C ASP A 96 -11.78 -22.01 -16.24
N ALA A 97 -10.52 -22.13 -15.78
CA ALA A 97 -9.28 -21.47 -16.28
C ALA A 97 -8.91 -20.04 -15.82
N MET A 98 -8.28 -19.94 -14.64
CA MET A 98 -7.20 -18.97 -14.36
C MET A 98 -6.08 -19.58 -13.49
N GLU A 99 -5.23 -20.39 -14.13
CA GLU A 99 -3.86 -20.72 -13.68
C GLU A 99 -3.05 -21.22 -14.89
N GLU A 100 -1.73 -21.38 -14.77
CA GLU A 100 -0.75 -21.62 -15.85
C GLU A 100 -0.59 -20.44 -16.84
N GLY A 101 0.54 -19.73 -16.81
CA GLY A 101 0.78 -18.63 -17.77
C GLY A 101 1.96 -17.67 -17.57
N ALA A 102 2.77 -17.81 -16.52
CA ALA A 102 3.98 -17.00 -16.39
C ALA A 102 5.09 -17.47 -17.38
N MET A 103 5.84 -16.50 -17.93
CA MET A 103 7.17 -16.65 -18.59
C MET A 103 7.24 -17.33 -20.00
N ASP A 104 7.67 -16.57 -21.04
CA ASP A 104 8.66 -16.90 -22.12
C ASP A 104 8.63 -15.82 -23.25
N THR A 105 9.50 -15.86 -24.28
CA THR A 105 10.32 -14.71 -24.77
C THR A 105 9.95 -14.00 -26.13
N ALA A 106 10.55 -12.82 -26.43
CA ALA A 106 9.98 -11.66 -27.20
C ALA A 106 10.54 -11.26 -28.61
N THR A 107 10.43 -9.95 -28.97
CA THR A 107 10.96 -9.14 -30.13
C THR A 107 10.06 -9.01 -31.40
N ASP A 108 10.09 -7.95 -32.27
CA ASP A 108 11.09 -6.91 -32.63
C ASP A 108 10.51 -5.63 -33.37
N ALA A 109 11.11 -4.42 -33.15
CA ALA A 109 11.16 -3.12 -33.90
C ALA A 109 9.94 -2.43 -34.64
N GLY A 110 9.83 -1.08 -34.82
CA GLY A 110 10.57 0.11 -34.30
C GLY A 110 10.55 1.42 -35.19
N GLY A 111 10.52 2.64 -34.59
CA GLY A 111 10.87 3.99 -35.15
C GLY A 111 9.76 4.92 -35.74
N GLU A 112 9.79 6.28 -35.78
CA GLU A 112 10.76 7.34 -35.33
C GLU A 112 10.17 8.82 -35.36
N THR A 113 10.39 9.67 -34.32
CA THR A 113 10.51 11.18 -34.26
C THR A 113 9.31 12.17 -34.50
N SER A 114 9.22 13.46 -34.05
CA SER A 114 9.75 14.28 -32.89
C SER A 114 9.22 15.77 -32.80
N ALA A 115 8.44 16.16 -31.75
CA ALA A 115 8.46 17.37 -30.84
C ALA A 115 8.48 18.88 -31.38
N PRO A 116 8.54 20.03 -30.59
CA PRO A 116 8.44 20.26 -29.11
C PRO A 116 7.80 21.57 -28.44
N THR A 117 7.63 21.59 -27.07
CA THR A 117 7.84 22.69 -26.00
C THR A 117 6.78 23.63 -25.23
N THR A 118 6.22 23.18 -24.07
CA THR A 118 6.01 23.86 -22.72
C THR A 118 5.22 25.19 -22.45
N ALA A 119 4.56 25.29 -21.26
CA ALA A 119 4.61 26.45 -20.30
C ALA A 119 3.92 26.16 -18.92
N GLN A 120 3.93 27.04 -17.89
CA GLN A 120 5.04 27.38 -16.94
C GLN A 120 4.50 28.04 -15.63
N GLY A 121 5.09 27.73 -14.45
CA GLY A 121 4.58 28.12 -13.11
C GLY A 121 4.73 29.58 -12.63
N SER A 122 4.16 29.88 -11.44
CA SER A 122 4.01 31.22 -10.84
C SER A 122 4.91 31.48 -9.61
N ASN A 123 5.13 32.75 -9.26
CA ASN A 123 6.25 33.19 -8.40
C ASN A 123 5.83 34.08 -7.21
N SER A 124 6.27 33.73 -6.00
CA SER A 124 6.00 34.42 -4.72
C SER A 124 7.24 35.12 -4.17
N SER A 125 7.13 36.32 -3.59
CA SER A 125 8.31 37.14 -3.24
C SER A 125 8.20 37.91 -1.90
N ALA A 126 9.23 37.77 -1.05
CA ALA A 126 9.45 38.61 0.13
C ALA A 126 10.90 38.54 0.66
N GLY A 127 11.40 39.64 1.23
CA GLY A 127 12.42 39.62 2.31
C GLY A 127 13.91 39.51 1.94
N SER A 128 14.62 40.65 1.89
CA SER A 128 16.10 40.69 1.84
C SER A 128 16.69 40.72 3.25
N ASP A 129 17.58 39.79 3.58
CA ASP A 129 19.04 40.04 3.75
C ASP A 129 19.73 38.70 4.01
N GLY A 130 20.90 38.46 3.38
CA GLY A 130 21.40 37.10 3.15
C GLY A 130 22.54 36.60 4.03
N ASP A 131 22.66 35.27 4.07
CA ASP A 131 23.94 34.56 4.08
C ASP A 131 23.97 33.63 2.85
N ASP A 132 25.13 33.45 2.22
CA ASP A 132 25.25 32.86 0.88
C ASP A 132 25.86 31.45 0.93
N SER A 133 25.01 30.50 1.35
CA SER A 133 25.27 29.06 1.28
C SER A 133 23.99 28.31 0.94
N GLY A 134 23.49 28.50 -0.29
CA GLY A 134 22.36 27.74 -0.80
C GLY A 134 22.63 26.24 -0.75
N GLY A 135 21.80 25.48 -0.03
CA GLY A 135 21.76 24.03 -0.16
C GLY A 135 21.14 23.62 -1.49
N ALA A 136 21.29 22.34 -1.84
CA ALA A 136 20.64 21.77 -3.01
C ALA A 136 19.11 21.89 -2.89
N VAL A 137 18.44 22.14 -4.00
CA VAL A 137 16.99 22.37 -4.08
C VAL A 137 16.29 21.17 -4.70
N GLU A 138 15.26 20.67 -4.03
CA GLU A 138 14.44 19.56 -4.52
C GLU A 138 13.69 19.95 -5.81
N GLY A 139 13.56 19.01 -6.75
CA GLY A 139 12.99 19.24 -8.08
C GLY A 139 13.89 20.04 -9.03
N VAL A 140 15.09 20.44 -8.60
CA VAL A 140 16.05 21.25 -9.39
C VAL A 140 17.45 20.62 -9.39
N ASP A 141 18.00 20.34 -8.22
CA ASP A 141 19.33 19.73 -8.03
C ASP A 141 19.24 18.23 -7.64
N PHE A 142 18.10 17.79 -7.08
CA PHE A 142 17.81 16.38 -6.78
C PHE A 142 16.31 16.11 -6.78
N SER A 143 15.89 14.85 -6.92
CA SER A 143 14.49 14.43 -6.76
C SER A 143 14.22 13.88 -5.35
N GLY A 144 13.15 14.34 -4.70
CA GLY A 144 12.60 13.70 -3.50
C GLY A 144 11.72 12.48 -3.84
N THR A 145 10.87 12.10 -2.89
CA THR A 145 9.85 11.06 -3.08
C THR A 145 8.69 11.59 -3.94
N ASN A 146 8.05 10.73 -4.73
CA ASN A 146 6.91 11.08 -5.60
C ASN A 146 5.62 11.28 -4.78
N ASN A 147 5.58 12.31 -3.94
CA ASN A 147 4.52 12.53 -2.94
C ASN A 147 3.15 12.87 -3.57
N GLN A 148 2.07 12.55 -2.85
CA GLN A 148 0.69 12.79 -3.29
C GLN A 148 0.31 14.27 -3.24
N GLU A 149 0.71 14.99 -2.19
CA GLU A 149 0.40 16.41 -1.95
C GLU A 149 1.67 17.24 -1.74
N GLU A 150 1.62 18.53 -2.07
CA GLU A 150 2.72 19.46 -1.84
C GLU A 150 2.87 19.77 -0.34
N GLY A 151 4.08 19.67 0.20
CA GLY A 151 4.37 19.93 1.62
C GLY A 151 4.14 18.76 2.58
N VAL A 152 3.75 17.59 2.06
CA VAL A 152 3.59 16.34 2.83
C VAL A 152 4.58 15.31 2.29
N ASP A 153 5.58 14.92 3.09
CA ASP A 153 6.56 13.90 2.66
C ASP A 153 6.12 12.48 3.04
N GLU A 154 6.20 11.55 2.09
CA GLU A 154 5.82 10.15 2.26
C GLU A 154 7.04 9.28 2.57
N PRO A 155 6.92 8.24 3.40
CA PRO A 155 8.03 7.36 3.73
C PRO A 155 8.42 6.51 2.50
N ASP A 156 9.71 6.22 2.29
CA ASP A 156 10.15 5.37 1.17
C ASP A 156 11.42 4.59 1.54
N ILE A 157 11.75 3.54 0.79
CA ILE A 157 12.96 2.73 0.96
C ILE A 157 14.25 3.45 0.52
N VAL A 158 14.13 4.62 -0.11
CA VAL A 158 15.26 5.45 -0.52
C VAL A 158 14.97 6.93 -0.27
N LYS A 159 15.94 7.65 0.28
CA LYS A 159 15.84 9.09 0.56
C LYS A 159 17.15 9.80 0.22
N THR A 160 17.08 11.02 -0.27
CA THR A 160 18.26 11.83 -0.65
C THR A 160 18.07 13.30 -0.28
N ASN A 161 19.17 14.06 -0.29
CA ASN A 161 19.21 15.52 -0.25
C ASN A 161 20.14 16.10 -1.34
N GLY A 162 20.43 15.31 -2.38
CA GLY A 162 21.37 15.64 -3.45
C GLY A 162 22.86 15.37 -3.15
N THR A 163 23.28 15.26 -1.88
CA THR A 163 24.70 14.98 -1.52
C THR A 163 24.92 13.59 -0.90
N ARG A 164 23.85 12.95 -0.43
CA ARG A 164 23.85 11.57 0.07
C ARG A 164 22.60 10.83 -0.40
N ILE A 165 22.71 9.51 -0.51
CA ILE A 165 21.58 8.60 -0.67
C ILE A 165 21.58 7.67 0.54
N LEU A 166 20.42 7.56 1.17
CA LEU A 166 20.14 6.60 2.22
C LEU A 166 19.25 5.52 1.60
N THR A 167 19.58 4.25 1.82
CA THR A 167 18.78 3.11 1.34
C THR A 167 18.39 2.20 2.49
N MET A 168 17.24 1.57 2.35
CA MET A 168 16.75 0.50 3.22
C MET A 168 16.42 -0.72 2.36
N THR A 169 17.31 -1.71 2.30
CA THR A 169 17.10 -2.93 1.49
C THR A 169 17.57 -4.16 2.26
N ASN A 170 16.86 -5.29 2.09
CA ASN A 170 17.15 -6.57 2.77
C ASN A 170 17.36 -6.40 4.30
N GLY A 171 16.55 -5.53 4.90
CA GLY A 171 16.61 -5.18 6.33
C GLY A 171 17.91 -4.50 6.80
N ASN A 172 18.71 -3.97 5.88
CA ASN A 172 19.91 -3.16 6.14
C ASN A 172 19.66 -1.69 5.77
N PHE A 173 19.94 -0.80 6.71
CA PHE A 173 20.16 0.61 6.42
C PHE A 173 21.57 0.78 5.84
N THR A 174 21.71 1.55 4.74
CA THR A 174 23.02 1.94 4.19
C THR A 174 23.05 3.44 3.89
N TYR A 175 24.16 4.07 4.26
CA TYR A 175 24.51 5.45 3.92
C TYR A 175 25.52 5.45 2.75
N VAL A 176 25.22 6.20 1.69
CA VAL A 176 26.11 6.42 0.53
C VAL A 176 26.26 7.92 0.27
N ASP A 177 27.49 8.45 0.15
CA ASP A 177 27.70 9.80 -0.40
C ASP A 177 27.72 9.76 -1.94
N THR A 178 27.21 10.81 -2.61
CA THR A 178 27.02 10.86 -4.08
C THR A 178 28.07 11.71 -4.82
N ASN A 179 29.27 11.87 -4.23
CA ASN A 179 30.30 12.81 -4.67
C ASN A 179 30.61 12.77 -6.18
N ASP A 180 30.20 13.82 -6.93
CA ASP A 180 30.38 13.94 -8.38
C ASP A 180 29.96 12.68 -9.19
N GLY A 181 28.96 11.95 -8.71
CA GLY A 181 28.44 10.71 -9.33
C GLY A 181 29.21 9.42 -9.01
N ASP A 182 30.20 9.45 -8.11
CA ASP A 182 30.93 8.28 -7.62
C ASP A 182 30.40 7.88 -6.21
N PRO A 183 29.72 6.73 -6.05
CA PRO A 183 29.10 6.33 -4.79
C PRO A 183 30.12 5.81 -3.78
N GLU A 184 30.16 6.42 -2.59
CA GLU A 184 30.96 5.93 -1.47
C GLU A 184 30.04 5.40 -0.35
N LYS A 185 29.93 4.07 -0.21
CA LYS A 185 29.25 3.42 0.94
C LYS A 185 30.05 3.72 2.22
N ARG A 186 29.56 4.68 3.03
CA ARG A 186 30.23 5.17 4.24
C ARG A 186 30.01 4.26 5.44
N GLY A 187 28.78 3.78 5.61
CA GLY A 187 28.39 2.96 6.74
C GLY A 187 27.06 2.25 6.49
N SER A 188 26.85 1.14 7.18
CA SER A 188 25.63 0.33 7.11
C SER A 188 25.30 -0.30 8.46
N LEU A 189 24.04 -0.64 8.65
CA LEU A 189 23.47 -1.08 9.93
C LEU A 189 22.33 -2.08 9.68
N ARG A 190 22.47 -3.31 10.16
CA ARG A 190 21.38 -4.30 10.15
C ARG A 190 20.34 -3.89 11.20
N ILE A 191 19.07 -3.82 10.77
CA ILE A 191 17.97 -3.32 11.61
C ILE A 191 17.20 -4.45 12.33
N GLY A 192 17.43 -5.71 11.94
CA GLY A 192 16.93 -6.90 12.65
C GLY A 192 15.51 -7.35 12.27
N TYR A 193 14.82 -6.63 11.38
CA TYR A 193 13.54 -7.01 10.78
C TYR A 193 13.48 -6.54 9.32
N ASP A 194 12.36 -6.81 8.65
CA ASP A 194 12.05 -6.27 7.33
C ASP A 194 11.38 -4.90 7.47
N VAL A 195 12.20 -3.87 7.23
CA VAL A 195 11.76 -2.49 7.20
C VAL A 195 11.04 -2.23 5.88
N GLN A 196 9.82 -1.70 5.95
CA GLN A 196 8.96 -1.42 4.80
C GLN A 196 9.30 -0.05 4.19
N ASP A 197 9.51 0.98 5.02
CA ASP A 197 9.77 2.35 4.59
C ASP A 197 10.64 3.14 5.59
N MET A 198 11.10 4.35 5.22
CA MET A 198 11.68 5.31 6.17
C MET A 198 11.38 6.79 5.85
N LEU A 199 11.37 7.62 6.90
CA LEU A 199 11.39 9.09 6.84
C LEU A 199 12.74 9.63 7.34
N VAL A 200 13.12 10.84 6.91
CA VAL A 200 14.41 11.46 7.22
C VAL A 200 14.25 12.94 7.56
N VAL A 201 14.76 13.35 8.72
CA VAL A 201 14.79 14.76 9.16
C VAL A 201 16.17 15.08 9.71
N ASN A 202 16.88 16.03 9.09
CA ASN A 202 18.27 16.34 9.39
C ASN A 202 19.15 15.08 9.42
N ASP A 203 19.78 14.75 10.56
CA ASP A 203 20.59 13.54 10.75
C ASP A 203 19.88 12.45 11.58
N ARG A 204 18.55 12.41 11.49
CA ARG A 204 17.70 11.32 11.99
C ARG A 204 16.99 10.62 10.85
N VAL A 205 16.97 9.29 10.91
CA VAL A 205 16.10 8.43 10.11
C VAL A 205 15.10 7.78 11.06
N LEU A 206 13.83 7.72 10.68
CA LEU A 206 12.82 6.92 11.36
C LEU A 206 12.36 5.83 10.39
N ALA A 207 12.68 4.58 10.72
CA ALA A 207 12.41 3.39 9.93
C ALA A 207 11.15 2.68 10.44
N PHE A 208 10.31 2.17 9.53
CA PHE A 208 9.00 1.59 9.82
C PHE A 208 8.86 0.17 9.30
N GLY A 209 8.07 -0.65 9.98
CA GLY A 209 7.53 -1.88 9.42
C GLY A 209 6.77 -2.69 10.46
N THR A 210 6.39 -3.91 10.10
CA THR A 210 5.76 -4.87 11.02
C THR A 210 6.68 -6.07 11.25
N THR A 211 6.95 -6.40 12.51
CA THR A 211 7.62 -7.65 12.93
C THR A 211 6.61 -8.58 13.59
N TRP A 212 6.92 -9.86 13.70
CA TRP A 212 6.18 -10.78 14.57
C TRP A 212 6.95 -10.96 15.89
N GLY A 213 6.33 -11.59 16.89
CA GLY A 213 6.93 -11.81 18.21
C GLY A 213 8.28 -12.55 18.13
N GLU A 214 9.25 -12.16 18.96
CA GLU A 214 10.64 -12.62 18.85
C GLU A 214 10.78 -14.14 18.86
N GLU A 215 11.39 -14.70 17.81
CA GLU A 215 12.04 -16.01 17.92
C GLU A 215 13.25 -15.86 18.83
N VAL A 216 13.11 -16.36 20.06
CA VAL A 216 14.19 -16.38 21.06
C VAL A 216 15.23 -17.44 20.68
N TYR A 217 16.04 -17.12 19.67
CA TYR A 217 17.25 -17.85 19.34
C TYR A 217 18.23 -17.78 20.52
N TYR A 218 18.51 -18.94 21.11
CA TYR A 218 19.41 -19.04 22.26
C TYR A 218 20.88 -18.92 21.81
N GLU A 219 21.43 -17.70 21.79
CA GLU A 219 22.89 -17.49 21.81
C GLU A 219 23.49 -18.02 23.14
N GLY A 220 23.75 -19.33 23.23
CA GLY A 220 24.29 -19.91 24.46
C GLY A 220 24.52 -21.42 24.48
N GLU A 221 25.67 -21.85 23.93
CA GLU A 221 26.34 -23.15 24.14
C GLU A 221 25.45 -24.41 24.06
N GLU A 222 25.49 -25.12 22.92
CA GLU A 222 24.93 -26.49 22.80
C GLU A 222 25.53 -27.45 23.84
N PHE A 223 24.74 -27.75 24.87
CA PHE A 223 25.16 -28.68 25.93
C PHE A 223 24.82 -30.12 25.52
N PHE A 224 25.62 -30.70 24.63
CA PHE A 224 25.53 -32.12 24.26
C PHE A 224 25.63 -33.02 25.50
N LEU A 225 24.49 -33.56 25.93
CA LEU A 225 24.41 -34.60 26.94
C LEU A 225 24.76 -35.94 26.29
N ASP A 226 25.77 -36.63 26.83
CA ASP A 226 26.08 -38.02 26.52
C ASP A 226 24.82 -38.89 26.80
N ASP A 227 24.54 -39.87 25.92
CA ASP A 227 23.35 -40.75 25.95
C ASP A 227 23.11 -41.40 27.33
N ALA A 228 24.16 -41.47 28.16
CA ALA A 228 24.12 -42.00 29.52
C ALA A 228 23.37 -41.14 30.56
N GLU A 229 23.09 -39.86 30.33
CA GLU A 229 22.32 -39.00 31.26
C GLU A 229 20.94 -38.53 30.74
N ALA A 230 20.57 -38.87 29.49
CA ALA A 230 19.23 -38.58 28.95
C ALA A 230 18.09 -39.19 29.79
N ASP A 231 18.29 -40.41 30.33
CA ASP A 231 17.41 -41.11 31.28
C ASP A 231 17.15 -40.36 32.61
N LEU A 232 17.83 -39.23 32.86
CA LEU A 232 17.65 -38.38 34.05
C LEU A 232 17.10 -36.98 33.73
N ALA A 233 16.97 -36.61 32.45
CA ALA A 233 16.45 -35.31 32.02
C ALA A 233 14.91 -35.27 31.91
N GLU A 234 14.24 -36.44 31.81
CA GLU A 234 12.79 -36.56 31.62
C GLU A 234 11.95 -35.90 32.75
N ASP A 235 12.49 -35.83 33.97
CA ASP A 235 11.86 -35.17 35.14
C ASP A 235 12.14 -33.64 35.19
N SER A 236 12.73 -33.08 34.13
CA SER A 236 13.09 -31.66 34.01
C SER A 236 12.49 -30.98 32.77
N ILE A 237 11.21 -31.24 32.50
CA ILE A 237 10.38 -30.39 31.64
C ILE A 237 10.34 -28.98 32.23
N ARG A 238 11.28 -28.13 31.83
CA ARG A 238 11.01 -26.71 31.72
C ARG A 238 9.93 -26.59 30.65
N PRO A 239 8.76 -25.99 30.93
CA PRO A 239 7.87 -25.64 29.83
C PRO A 239 8.64 -24.72 28.87
N PRO A 240 8.39 -24.79 27.55
CA PRO A 240 8.85 -23.71 26.68
C PRO A 240 8.32 -22.41 27.28
N ILE A 241 9.20 -21.41 27.40
CA ILE A 241 8.77 -20.06 27.69
C ILE A 241 8.07 -19.61 26.41
N GLN A 242 6.75 -19.80 26.35
CA GLN A 242 5.95 -19.14 25.34
C GLN A 242 6.16 -17.63 25.57
N PRO A 243 6.41 -16.84 24.51
CA PRO A 243 6.50 -15.41 24.68
C PRO A 243 5.21 -14.92 25.34
N GLU A 244 5.31 -13.94 26.24
CA GLU A 244 4.15 -13.48 27.03
C GLU A 244 3.02 -12.92 26.16
N TRP A 245 3.30 -12.68 24.87
CA TRP A 245 2.39 -12.30 23.81
C TRP A 245 2.90 -12.82 22.45
N TYR A 246 1.99 -13.13 21.51
CA TYR A 246 2.33 -13.59 20.15
C TYR A 246 1.39 -12.98 19.10
N GLY A 247 1.95 -12.24 18.14
CA GLY A 247 1.21 -11.56 17.09
C GLY A 247 2.09 -10.58 16.28
N PRO A 248 1.47 -9.67 15.49
CA PRO A 248 2.15 -8.63 14.73
C PRO A 248 2.41 -7.37 15.58
N ARG A 249 3.62 -6.81 15.50
CA ARG A 249 4.02 -5.55 16.15
C ARG A 249 4.53 -4.54 15.15
N ALA A 250 4.00 -3.33 15.18
CA ALA A 250 4.57 -2.19 14.48
C ALA A 250 5.90 -1.85 15.14
N LYS A 251 7.00 -1.87 14.36
CA LYS A 251 8.35 -1.55 14.83
C LYS A 251 8.83 -0.25 14.18
N LEU A 252 9.12 0.71 15.04
CA LEU A 252 9.71 2.01 14.72
C LEU A 252 11.14 2.04 15.24
N VAL A 253 12.11 2.39 14.40
CA VAL A 253 13.53 2.50 14.79
C VAL A 253 14.07 3.88 14.41
N GLU A 254 14.53 4.63 15.41
CA GLU A 254 15.28 5.87 15.22
C GLU A 254 16.76 5.54 15.00
N ILE A 255 17.33 6.01 13.88
CA ILE A 255 18.74 5.87 13.54
C ILE A 255 19.38 7.27 13.54
N ASP A 256 20.41 7.45 14.37
CA ASP A 256 21.28 8.62 14.37
C ASP A 256 22.40 8.44 13.34
N ILE A 257 22.40 9.28 12.31
CA ILE A 257 23.33 9.26 11.18
C ILE A 257 24.31 10.45 11.19
N SER A 258 24.41 11.17 12.32
CA SER A 258 25.33 12.32 12.49
C SER A 258 26.82 11.97 12.38
N ASN A 259 27.15 10.68 12.35
CA ASN A 259 28.41 10.16 11.85
C ASN A 259 28.14 9.14 10.73
N PRO A 260 28.35 9.48 9.44
CA PRO A 260 28.02 8.59 8.32
C PRO A 260 28.87 7.31 8.28
N ASP A 261 30.06 7.32 8.89
CA ASP A 261 30.94 6.13 9.00
C ASP A 261 30.51 5.15 10.10
N ALA A 262 29.55 5.52 10.96
CA ALA A 262 28.99 4.66 12.01
C ALA A 262 27.56 5.08 12.39
N PRO A 263 26.57 4.86 11.50
CA PRO A 263 25.15 4.99 11.85
C PRO A 263 24.81 4.04 13.00
N LYS A 264 23.89 4.45 13.87
CA LYS A 264 23.48 3.65 15.05
C LYS A 264 22.00 3.81 15.36
N ILE A 265 21.39 2.77 15.91
CA ILE A 265 20.09 2.87 16.57
C ILE A 265 20.24 3.78 17.80
N SER A 266 19.35 4.77 17.94
CA SER A 266 19.27 5.66 19.11
C SER A 266 17.98 5.44 19.94
N GLY A 267 16.95 4.85 19.33
CA GLY A 267 15.80 4.30 20.04
C GLY A 267 14.98 3.34 19.18
N GLU A 268 14.28 2.42 19.84
CA GLU A 268 13.32 1.50 19.25
C GLU A 268 11.97 1.61 19.98
N LEU A 269 10.88 1.51 19.22
CA LEU A 269 9.51 1.49 19.72
C LEU A 269 8.76 0.35 19.04
N LEU A 270 8.27 -0.58 19.87
CA LEU A 270 7.47 -1.74 19.47
C LEU A 270 6.05 -1.55 20.01
N ILE A 271 5.04 -1.64 19.14
CA ILE A 271 3.63 -1.42 19.46
C ILE A 271 2.84 -2.65 18.98
N GLU A 272 1.90 -3.17 19.77
CA GLU A 272 1.00 -4.24 19.29
C GLU A 272 0.18 -3.77 18.08
N GLY A 273 0.11 -4.58 17.01
CA GLY A 273 -0.60 -4.26 15.77
C GLY A 273 0.29 -4.19 14.52
N HIS A 274 -0.29 -3.75 13.41
CA HIS A 274 0.39 -3.53 12.13
C HIS A 274 0.67 -2.04 11.92
N TYR A 275 1.85 -1.70 11.40
CA TYR A 275 2.07 -0.39 10.78
C TYR A 275 1.33 -0.36 9.43
N LEU A 276 0.60 0.72 9.15
CA LEU A 276 -0.11 0.92 7.88
C LEU A 276 0.59 1.92 6.96
N SER A 277 0.94 3.10 7.48
CA SER A 277 1.61 4.16 6.72
C SER A 277 2.13 5.27 7.63
N ALA A 278 2.96 6.18 7.12
CA ALA A 278 3.34 7.43 7.79
C ALA A 278 3.23 8.63 6.84
N ARG A 279 3.16 9.85 7.39
CA ARG A 279 3.26 11.12 6.65
C ARG A 279 4.06 12.14 7.47
N LEU A 280 4.95 12.89 6.84
CA LEU A 280 5.83 13.87 7.49
C LEU A 280 5.42 15.29 7.10
N VAL A 281 5.07 16.10 8.10
CA VAL A 281 4.73 17.53 7.94
C VAL A 281 5.43 18.33 9.05
N ASP A 282 6.05 19.46 8.70
CA ASP A 282 6.74 20.38 9.63
C ASP A 282 7.73 19.70 10.62
N GLY A 283 8.36 18.60 10.20
CA GLY A 283 9.30 17.83 11.02
C GLY A 283 8.67 16.79 11.94
N LYS A 284 7.34 16.63 11.92
CA LYS A 284 6.59 15.63 12.69
C LYS A 284 6.09 14.50 11.78
N ALA A 285 6.46 13.27 12.10
CA ALA A 285 5.89 12.09 11.47
C ALA A 285 4.57 11.72 12.15
N GLN A 286 3.49 11.70 11.38
CA GLN A 286 2.21 11.13 11.75
C GLN A 286 2.21 9.67 11.29
N VAL A 287 2.30 8.73 12.22
CA VAL A 287 2.45 7.30 11.94
C VAL A 287 1.14 6.59 12.28
N VAL A 288 0.63 5.78 11.36
CA VAL A 288 -0.64 5.07 11.51
C VAL A 288 -0.40 3.60 11.85
N VAL A 289 -0.99 3.14 12.95
CA VAL A 289 -0.95 1.75 13.42
C VAL A 289 -2.37 1.23 13.63
N GLN A 290 -2.67 0.02 13.14
CA GLN A 290 -3.91 -0.71 13.43
C GLN A 290 -3.61 -1.87 14.38
N SER A 291 -4.34 -1.94 15.50
CA SER A 291 -4.26 -3.06 16.45
C SER A 291 -5.62 -3.67 16.70
N GLU A 292 -5.72 -5.01 16.68
CA GLU A 292 -6.94 -5.73 17.09
C GLU A 292 -6.78 -6.29 18.52
N PRO A 293 -7.86 -6.35 19.34
CA PRO A 293 -7.81 -6.79 20.74
C PRO A 293 -7.51 -8.29 20.83
N ASN A 294 -6.27 -8.62 21.20
CA ASN A 294 -5.70 -9.96 21.01
C ASN A 294 -5.51 -10.77 22.31
N GLN A 295 -5.72 -10.17 23.49
CA GLN A 295 -5.50 -10.82 24.80
C GLN A 295 -6.78 -11.44 25.42
N LEU A 296 -7.87 -11.55 24.65
CA LEU A 296 -9.17 -12.02 25.13
C LEU A 296 -9.24 -13.56 25.22
N GLU A 297 -9.31 -14.12 26.44
CA GLU A 297 -9.30 -15.58 26.73
C GLU A 297 -10.58 -16.37 26.29
N PHE A 298 -11.09 -16.12 25.08
CA PHE A 298 -12.32 -16.76 24.58
C PHE A 298 -12.23 -18.30 24.52
N VAL A 299 -13.34 -18.95 24.90
CA VAL A 299 -13.49 -20.41 24.83
C VAL A 299 -14.31 -20.82 23.60
N TYR A 300 -13.84 -21.85 22.91
CA TYR A 300 -14.40 -22.32 21.65
C TYR A 300 -15.17 -23.65 21.81
N PRO A 301 -16.36 -23.80 21.20
CA PRO A 301 -17.20 -24.98 21.38
C PRO A 301 -16.65 -26.19 20.62
N GLN A 302 -16.38 -27.27 21.36
CA GLN A 302 -15.92 -28.56 20.81
C GLN A 302 -16.94 -29.28 19.89
N ASN A 303 -18.14 -28.71 19.71
CA ASN A 303 -19.19 -29.07 18.75
C ASN A 303 -20.42 -28.18 19.01
N ARG A 304 -21.38 -28.21 18.08
CA ARG A 304 -22.64 -27.44 18.12
C ARG A 304 -23.43 -27.46 19.44
N ASN A 305 -23.37 -28.55 20.22
CA ASN A 305 -24.06 -28.62 21.53
C ASN A 305 -23.33 -27.85 22.66
N GLY A 306 -22.20 -27.22 22.33
CA GLY A 306 -21.42 -26.35 23.20
C GLY A 306 -21.62 -24.85 22.94
N GLU A 307 -22.16 -24.45 21.78
CA GLU A 307 -22.26 -23.05 21.34
C GLU A 307 -22.93 -22.14 22.39
N ASP A 308 -24.12 -22.51 22.88
CA ASP A 308 -24.83 -21.75 23.93
C ASP A 308 -23.96 -21.48 25.17
N ARG A 309 -23.13 -22.44 25.59
CA ARG A 309 -22.26 -22.31 26.77
C ARG A 309 -21.00 -21.50 26.47
N ALA A 310 -20.44 -21.65 25.27
CA ALA A 310 -19.31 -20.85 24.84
C ALA A 310 -19.71 -19.38 24.76
N LYS A 311 -20.87 -19.05 24.18
CA LYS A 311 -21.39 -17.68 24.16
C LYS A 311 -21.70 -17.16 25.57
N GLU A 312 -22.29 -17.96 26.47
CA GLU A 312 -22.54 -17.57 27.86
C GLU A 312 -21.23 -17.26 28.62
N PHE A 313 -20.17 -18.04 28.40
CA PHE A 313 -18.86 -17.87 29.05
C PHE A 313 -18.05 -16.70 28.45
N ASN A 314 -17.98 -16.60 27.12
CA ASN A 314 -17.33 -15.49 26.41
C ASN A 314 -17.97 -14.15 26.77
N ALA A 315 -19.30 -14.13 26.98
CA ALA A 315 -20.00 -12.93 27.45
C ALA A 315 -19.72 -12.58 28.93
N GLU A 316 -19.23 -13.50 29.76
CA GLU A 316 -18.72 -13.17 31.09
C GLU A 316 -17.26 -12.70 31.04
N ILE A 317 -16.39 -13.34 30.22
CA ILE A 317 -15.01 -12.87 29.95
C ILE A 317 -15.03 -11.39 29.56
N VAL A 318 -15.86 -11.01 28.57
CA VAL A 318 -16.02 -9.59 28.18
C VAL A 318 -16.36 -8.69 29.37
N ARG A 319 -17.20 -9.12 30.31
CA ARG A 319 -17.57 -8.31 31.50
C ARG A 319 -16.47 -8.21 32.55
N GLU A 320 -15.52 -9.13 32.55
CA GLU A 320 -14.39 -9.14 33.49
C GLU A 320 -13.18 -8.33 32.95
N THR A 321 -13.05 -8.16 31.62
CA THR A 321 -11.91 -7.47 30.95
C THR A 321 -11.44 -6.15 31.58
N GLU A 322 -10.13 -5.93 31.69
CA GLU A 322 -9.55 -4.60 32.01
C GLU A 322 -9.21 -3.82 30.73
N ILE A 323 -8.76 -2.56 30.84
CA ILE A 323 -8.56 -1.71 29.65
C ILE A 323 -7.39 -2.14 28.75
N ALA A 324 -6.40 -2.84 29.32
CA ALA A 324 -5.27 -3.41 28.57
C ALA A 324 -5.71 -4.52 27.60
N ASP A 325 -6.84 -5.18 27.85
CA ASP A 325 -7.35 -6.25 26.97
C ASP A 325 -7.92 -5.71 25.63
N TRP A 326 -8.02 -4.38 25.50
CA TRP A 326 -8.68 -3.69 24.38
C TRP A 326 -7.83 -2.64 23.65
N LEU A 327 -6.87 -2.02 24.33
CA LEU A 327 -6.01 -0.97 23.77
C LEU A 327 -4.57 -1.49 23.66
N PRO A 328 -3.88 -1.26 22.53
CA PRO A 328 -2.56 -1.84 22.29
C PRO A 328 -1.53 -1.36 23.32
N GLU A 329 -0.68 -2.27 23.78
CA GLU A 329 0.50 -1.92 24.55
C GLU A 329 1.71 -1.58 23.64
N PHE A 330 2.61 -0.76 24.18
CA PHE A 330 3.91 -0.48 23.59
C PHE A 330 5.05 -0.82 24.56
N THR A 331 6.21 -1.12 23.98
CA THR A 331 7.50 -1.22 24.68
C THR A 331 8.53 -0.40 23.91
N MET A 332 9.15 0.56 24.58
CA MET A 332 10.13 1.48 24.00
C MET A 332 11.47 1.34 24.71
N SER A 333 12.57 1.29 23.95
CA SER A 333 13.94 1.36 24.48
C SER A 333 14.68 2.49 23.79
N ALA A 334 14.98 3.58 24.51
CA ALA A 334 15.66 4.75 23.95
C ALA A 334 16.62 5.37 24.96
N ASN A 335 17.78 5.85 24.50
CA ASN A 335 18.80 6.48 25.35
C ASN A 335 19.22 5.63 26.59
N GLY A 336 19.12 4.30 26.52
CA GLY A 336 19.38 3.39 27.63
C GLY A 336 18.30 3.38 28.73
N THR A 337 17.08 3.78 28.40
CA THR A 337 15.89 3.72 29.27
C THR A 337 14.79 2.92 28.58
N GLU A 338 14.22 1.95 29.29
CA GLU A 338 13.05 1.19 28.85
C GLU A 338 11.77 1.78 29.45
N GLN A 339 10.70 1.83 28.66
CA GLN A 339 9.36 2.29 29.05
C GLN A 339 8.29 1.41 28.39
N SER A 340 7.16 1.18 29.05
CA SER A 340 6.03 0.44 28.50
C SER A 340 4.70 0.85 29.11
N GLY A 341 3.61 0.46 28.44
CA GLY A 341 2.23 0.65 28.88
C GLY A 341 1.28 0.71 27.69
N THR A 342 0.03 1.10 27.94
CA THR A 342 -0.97 1.35 26.89
C THR A 342 -0.55 2.52 25.98
N LEU A 343 -0.73 2.37 24.66
CA LEU A 343 -0.34 3.36 23.65
C LEU A 343 -1.10 4.70 23.77
N THR A 344 -2.39 4.62 24.03
CA THR A 344 -3.31 5.77 23.93
C THR A 344 -3.99 6.03 25.27
N ASP A 345 -3.87 7.27 25.76
CA ASP A 345 -4.66 7.75 26.90
C ASP A 345 -6.16 7.62 26.58
N CYS A 346 -6.95 7.06 27.48
CA CYS A 346 -8.38 6.76 27.25
C CYS A 346 -9.24 7.98 26.85
N ALA A 347 -8.77 9.20 27.10
CA ALA A 347 -9.42 10.45 26.70
C ALA A 347 -9.17 10.85 25.23
N ASN A 348 -8.12 10.29 24.61
CA ASN A 348 -7.78 10.42 23.19
C ASN A 348 -8.30 9.23 22.36
N VAL A 349 -9.12 8.36 22.97
CA VAL A 349 -9.83 7.29 22.26
C VAL A 349 -11.21 7.80 21.86
N HIS A 350 -11.58 7.55 20.62
CA HIS A 350 -12.87 7.94 20.04
C HIS A 350 -13.58 6.71 19.46
N ALA A 351 -14.91 6.74 19.40
CA ALA A 351 -15.68 5.72 18.71
C ALA A 351 -16.70 6.38 17.75
N PRO A 352 -16.87 5.84 16.53
CA PRO A 352 -17.90 6.30 15.60
C PRO A 352 -19.32 6.06 16.17
N ALA A 353 -20.31 6.74 15.57
CA ALA A 353 -21.71 6.64 15.98
C ALA A 353 -22.31 5.26 15.68
N ASP A 354 -21.89 4.67 14.56
CA ASP A 354 -22.21 3.32 14.12
C ASP A 354 -20.98 2.42 14.37
N PHE A 355 -21.19 1.18 14.82
CA PHE A 355 -20.11 0.32 15.28
C PHE A 355 -19.19 -0.14 14.14
N ALA A 356 -17.88 0.11 14.27
CA ALA A 356 -16.87 -0.09 13.23
C ALA A 356 -15.84 -1.20 13.54
N GLY A 357 -16.08 -2.01 14.57
CA GLY A 357 -15.14 -3.02 15.06
C GLY A 357 -14.66 -2.73 16.49
N PHE A 358 -13.78 -3.60 17.00
CA PHE A 358 -13.09 -3.40 18.29
C PHE A 358 -11.62 -3.03 18.14
N GLY A 359 -11.05 -3.15 16.93
CA GLY A 359 -9.71 -2.67 16.62
C GLY A 359 -9.54 -1.17 16.85
N ALA A 360 -8.34 -0.78 17.25
CA ALA A 360 -7.94 0.60 17.44
C ALA A 360 -7.00 1.03 16.31
N LEU A 361 -7.49 1.94 15.47
CA LEU A 361 -6.70 2.63 14.46
C LEU A 361 -6.15 3.92 15.06
N SER A 362 -4.83 4.01 15.16
CA SER A 362 -4.13 5.00 15.99
C SER A 362 -3.20 5.86 15.15
N VAL A 363 -3.30 7.19 15.30
CA VAL A 363 -2.33 8.16 14.77
C VAL A 363 -1.36 8.52 15.89
N LEU A 364 -0.08 8.24 15.69
CA LEU A 364 1.01 8.55 16.60
C LEU A 364 1.79 9.76 16.04
N THR A 365 1.94 10.83 16.82
CA THR A 365 2.79 11.96 16.42
C THR A 365 4.20 11.80 17.00
N VAL A 366 5.20 11.66 16.12
CA VAL A 366 6.63 11.59 16.45
C VAL A 366 7.32 12.85 15.93
N ASP A 367 7.80 13.72 16.83
CA ASP A 367 8.63 14.86 16.45
C ASP A 367 10.04 14.38 16.10
N MET A 368 10.44 14.49 14.83
CA MET A 368 11.76 14.06 14.33
C MET A 368 12.81 15.17 14.38
N THR A 369 12.51 16.31 15.02
CA THR A 369 13.52 17.36 15.28
C THR A 369 14.23 17.14 16.62
N GLU A 370 13.55 16.51 17.59
CA GLU A 370 14.10 16.09 18.89
C GLU A 370 14.45 14.57 18.90
N PRO A 371 15.14 14.04 19.93
CA PRO A 371 15.33 12.59 20.06
C PRO A 371 14.03 11.87 20.38
N MET A 372 13.76 10.75 19.72
CA MET A 372 12.52 9.98 19.87
C MET A 372 12.19 9.71 21.35
N GLY A 373 11.03 10.21 21.78
CA GLY A 373 10.37 9.91 23.05
C GLY A 373 9.15 9.00 22.84
N VAL A 374 8.40 8.72 23.91
CA VAL A 374 7.09 8.06 23.78
C VAL A 374 6.16 9.03 23.02
N PRO A 375 5.63 8.66 21.84
CA PRO A 375 4.77 9.54 21.06
C PRO A 375 3.42 9.71 21.75
N THR A 376 2.75 10.83 21.47
CA THR A 376 1.33 10.97 21.82
C THR A 376 0.50 10.34 20.72
N ALA A 377 -0.45 9.48 21.11
CA ALA A 377 -1.38 8.83 20.20
C ALA A 377 -2.82 9.34 20.40
N THR A 378 -3.58 9.30 19.31
CA THR A 378 -5.04 9.47 19.29
C THR A 378 -5.63 8.33 18.45
N SER A 379 -6.63 7.63 18.98
CA SER A 379 -7.15 6.39 18.39
C SER A 379 -8.64 6.47 18.10
N VAL A 380 -9.08 5.75 17.07
CA VAL A 380 -10.48 5.48 16.79
C VAL A 380 -10.75 3.97 16.86
N LEU A 381 -11.88 3.59 17.48
CA LEU A 381 -12.37 2.21 17.50
C LEU A 381 -12.98 1.86 16.14
N ALA A 382 -12.12 1.50 15.19
CA ALA A 382 -12.43 1.08 13.83
C ALA A 382 -11.19 0.41 13.20
N SER A 383 -11.39 -0.51 12.25
CA SER A 383 -10.31 -1.13 11.47
C SER A 383 -10.11 -0.39 10.13
N GLY A 384 -8.92 0.19 9.91
CA GLY A 384 -8.62 1.07 8.77
C GLY A 384 -7.82 0.42 7.64
N GLN A 385 -7.85 1.05 6.46
CA GLN A 385 -7.09 0.56 5.29
C GLN A 385 -6.34 1.69 4.56
N ASN A 386 -7.03 2.78 4.22
CA ASN A 386 -6.46 3.86 3.40
C ASN A 386 -6.17 5.11 4.24
N VAL A 387 -4.96 5.65 4.09
CA VAL A 387 -4.46 6.85 4.77
C VAL A 387 -4.16 7.93 3.74
N TYR A 388 -4.66 9.15 3.98
CA TYR A 388 -4.38 10.35 3.21
C TYR A 388 -4.00 11.49 4.15
N ALA A 389 -3.15 12.43 3.73
CA ALA A 389 -2.91 13.66 4.48
C ALA A 389 -2.70 14.88 3.57
N SER A 390 -3.19 16.03 4.04
CA SER A 390 -2.75 17.36 3.63
C SER A 390 -1.73 17.90 4.65
N THR A 391 -1.32 19.16 4.55
CA THR A 391 -0.48 19.82 5.57
C THR A 391 -1.19 19.99 6.91
N ASP A 392 -2.53 20.05 6.89
CA ASP A 392 -3.34 20.48 8.05
C ASP A 392 -4.13 19.30 8.64
N THR A 393 -4.46 18.28 7.83
CA THR A 393 -5.28 17.13 8.26
C THR A 393 -4.73 15.78 7.77
N ILE A 394 -4.95 14.73 8.57
CA ILE A 394 -4.82 13.33 8.15
C ILE A 394 -6.20 12.66 8.17
N TRP A 395 -6.56 11.97 7.09
CA TRP A 395 -7.80 11.24 6.92
C TRP A 395 -7.54 9.75 6.80
N MET A 396 -8.35 8.97 7.50
CA MET A 396 -8.32 7.52 7.44
C MET A 396 -9.69 6.97 7.03
N ALA A 397 -9.68 6.03 6.10
CA ALA A 397 -10.87 5.34 5.62
C ALA A 397 -10.97 3.95 6.28
N THR A 398 -12.14 3.65 6.84
CA THR A 398 -12.44 2.39 7.54
C THR A 398 -13.69 1.75 6.95
N ASN A 399 -13.72 0.43 6.88
CA ASN A 399 -14.86 -0.30 6.32
C ASN A 399 -16.01 -0.39 7.35
N GLN A 400 -17.24 -0.54 6.88
CA GLN A 400 -18.33 -0.94 7.76
C GLN A 400 -18.07 -2.34 8.33
N TRP A 401 -18.35 -2.54 9.62
CA TRP A 401 -18.34 -3.86 10.24
C TRP A 401 -19.45 -4.76 9.66
N ILE A 402 -19.13 -6.04 9.42
CA ILE A 402 -20.01 -6.98 8.72
C ILE A 402 -20.20 -8.24 9.57
N ASP A 403 -21.47 -8.65 9.72
CA ASP A 403 -21.85 -9.90 10.41
C ASP A 403 -22.01 -11.03 9.38
N TRP A 404 -20.95 -11.79 9.14
CA TRP A 404 -20.97 -12.97 8.27
C TRP A 404 -21.94 -14.06 8.76
N ALA A 405 -22.28 -14.11 10.06
CA ALA A 405 -23.28 -15.04 10.57
C ALA A 405 -24.72 -14.64 10.20
N ALA A 406 -24.94 -13.39 9.78
CA ALA A 406 -26.16 -12.94 9.11
C ALA A 406 -26.09 -13.06 7.57
N PHE A 407 -24.87 -13.10 7.01
CA PHE A 407 -24.59 -13.05 5.57
C PHE A 407 -24.80 -14.39 4.83
N ASP A 408 -24.98 -15.49 5.58
CA ASP A 408 -25.54 -16.77 5.10
C ASP A 408 -26.96 -16.62 4.48
N ASP A 409 -27.67 -15.52 4.76
CA ASP A 409 -28.96 -15.18 4.12
C ASP A 409 -28.75 -14.35 2.85
N GLU A 410 -29.15 -14.87 1.69
CA GLU A 410 -29.04 -14.21 0.39
C GLU A 410 -29.70 -12.82 0.34
N GLY A 411 -30.74 -12.59 1.15
CA GLY A 411 -31.41 -11.30 1.26
C GLY A 411 -30.57 -10.27 2.01
N ILE A 412 -29.95 -10.67 3.13
CA ILE A 412 -29.08 -9.80 3.94
C ILE A 412 -27.80 -9.48 3.18
N ARG A 413 -27.19 -10.48 2.52
CA ARG A 413 -26.06 -10.24 1.62
C ARG A 413 -26.39 -9.21 0.54
N ARG A 414 -27.52 -9.34 -0.15
CA ARG A 414 -27.91 -8.39 -1.20
C ARG A 414 -28.21 -7.00 -0.63
N GLU A 415 -28.88 -6.90 0.51
CA GLU A 415 -29.16 -5.62 1.17
C GLU A 415 -27.86 -4.91 1.59
N TRP A 416 -26.82 -5.66 2.00
CA TRP A 416 -25.47 -5.13 2.24
C TRP A 416 -24.74 -4.76 0.93
N GLU A 417 -24.77 -5.60 -0.11
CA GLU A 417 -24.17 -5.31 -1.43
C GLU A 417 -24.73 -4.02 -2.06
N GLU A 418 -26.02 -3.73 -1.83
CA GLU A 418 -26.71 -2.50 -2.26
C GLU A 418 -26.48 -1.28 -1.32
N SER A 419 -25.81 -1.45 -0.17
CA SER A 419 -25.62 -0.41 0.86
C SER A 419 -24.18 -0.22 1.38
N VAL A 420 -23.19 -0.85 0.73
CA VAL A 420 -21.76 -0.71 1.05
C VAL A 420 -21.36 0.77 1.15
N SER A 421 -20.70 1.15 2.25
CA SER A 421 -20.12 2.48 2.43
C SER A 421 -18.82 2.44 3.23
N THR A 422 -17.97 3.43 3.02
CA THR A 422 -16.71 3.62 3.75
C THR A 422 -16.86 4.76 4.75
N GLN A 423 -16.48 4.53 6.00
CA GLN A 423 -16.41 5.58 7.01
C GLN A 423 -15.10 6.36 6.89
N LEU A 424 -15.17 7.66 7.19
CA LEU A 424 -14.06 8.59 7.10
C LEU A 424 -13.80 9.24 8.45
N HIS A 425 -12.53 9.27 8.86
CA HIS A 425 -12.08 9.79 10.15
C HIS A 425 -10.94 10.77 9.92
N GLY A 426 -11.19 12.06 10.17
CA GLY A 426 -10.21 13.13 10.02
C GLY A 426 -9.62 13.53 11.35
N PHE A 427 -8.34 13.90 11.35
CA PHE A 427 -7.59 14.39 12.51
C PHE A 427 -6.82 15.66 12.09
N ASP A 428 -6.81 16.68 12.93
CA ASP A 428 -6.05 17.92 12.79
C ASP A 428 -4.61 17.65 13.25
N ILE A 429 -3.64 17.92 12.39
CA ILE A 429 -2.21 17.66 12.64
C ILE A 429 -1.38 18.94 12.85
N THR A 430 -2.02 20.10 12.89
CA THR A 430 -1.36 21.42 13.08
C THR A 430 -0.90 21.67 14.52
N GLY A 431 -1.36 20.84 15.47
CA GLY A 431 -1.08 20.95 16.90
C GLY A 431 0.24 20.34 17.36
N ASP A 432 0.33 20.08 18.67
CA ASP A 432 1.46 19.35 19.24
C ASP A 432 1.43 17.86 18.85
N PHE A 433 0.23 17.28 18.78
CA PHE A 433 -0.10 15.92 18.33
C PHE A 433 -1.41 15.93 17.53
N ALA A 434 -1.75 14.82 16.87
CA ALA A 434 -2.97 14.68 16.08
C ALA A 434 -4.25 14.70 16.94
N GLU A 435 -5.11 15.72 16.80
CA GLU A 435 -6.41 15.81 17.49
C GLU A 435 -7.56 15.34 16.59
N TYR A 436 -8.50 14.53 17.10
CA TYR A 436 -9.62 14.02 16.29
C TYR A 436 -10.52 15.16 15.79
N LEU A 437 -10.63 15.33 14.47
CA LEU A 437 -11.27 16.47 13.83
C LEU A 437 -12.75 16.23 13.54
N ALA A 438 -13.11 15.26 12.69
CA ALA A 438 -14.51 15.01 12.27
C ALA A 438 -14.71 13.63 11.63
N SER A 439 -15.98 13.16 11.52
CA SER A 439 -16.32 11.91 10.82
C SER A 439 -17.64 11.93 10.04
N GLY A 440 -17.71 11.06 9.04
CA GLY A 440 -18.91 10.78 8.23
C GLY A 440 -18.74 9.49 7.43
N SER A 441 -19.62 9.23 6.47
CA SER A 441 -19.57 8.06 5.57
C SER A 441 -19.72 8.50 4.11
N VAL A 442 -19.12 7.73 3.20
CA VAL A 442 -19.24 7.85 1.75
C VAL A 442 -19.72 6.53 1.16
N ARG A 443 -20.69 6.58 0.23
CA ARG A 443 -21.18 5.40 -0.50
C ARG A 443 -20.05 4.72 -1.29
N GLY A 444 -20.04 3.39 -1.30
CA GLY A 444 -19.04 2.58 -2.00
C GLY A 444 -17.71 2.43 -1.25
N HIS A 445 -16.74 1.80 -1.92
CA HIS A 445 -15.37 1.58 -1.44
C HIS A 445 -14.35 2.47 -2.18
N LEU A 446 -13.27 2.86 -1.51
CA LEU A 446 -12.13 3.56 -2.12
C LEU A 446 -11.21 2.56 -2.83
N LEU A 447 -10.40 3.04 -3.79
CA LEU A 447 -9.31 2.24 -4.38
C LEU A 447 -8.06 2.28 -3.49
N ASN A 448 -7.50 3.47 -3.26
CA ASN A 448 -6.26 3.68 -2.50
C ASN A 448 -6.18 5.12 -1.95
N GLN A 449 -5.02 5.56 -1.44
CA GLN A 449 -4.81 6.93 -0.95
C GLN A 449 -5.15 8.03 -1.98
N PHE A 450 -4.96 7.79 -3.29
CA PHE A 450 -5.27 8.74 -4.36
C PHE A 450 -6.77 8.89 -4.62
N SER A 451 -7.61 8.00 -4.07
CA SER A 451 -9.05 8.21 -4.00
C SER A 451 -9.46 9.35 -3.06
N MET A 452 -8.55 9.92 -2.26
CA MET A 452 -8.80 11.09 -1.41
C MET A 452 -7.92 12.28 -1.82
N SER A 453 -8.44 13.50 -1.69
CA SER A 453 -7.62 14.74 -1.66
C SER A 453 -8.40 15.94 -1.13
N GLU A 454 -7.76 16.79 -0.33
CA GLU A 454 -8.30 18.04 0.19
C GLU A 454 -7.97 19.23 -0.74
N HIS A 455 -8.89 20.18 -0.91
CA HIS A 455 -8.63 21.45 -1.59
C HIS A 455 -9.53 22.56 -1.05
N GLU A 456 -8.97 23.71 -0.70
CA GLU A 456 -9.68 24.86 -0.12
C GLU A 456 -10.59 24.50 1.10
N ASN A 457 -10.20 23.54 1.95
CA ASN A 457 -10.96 22.96 3.07
C ASN A 457 -12.17 22.07 2.64
N VAL A 458 -12.17 21.57 1.40
CA VAL A 458 -13.11 20.56 0.90
C VAL A 458 -12.37 19.24 0.75
N LEU A 459 -12.77 18.22 1.51
CA LEU A 459 -12.34 16.84 1.28
C LEU A 459 -13.09 16.28 0.06
N ARG A 460 -12.36 15.62 -0.82
CA ARG A 460 -12.87 15.02 -2.07
C ARG A 460 -12.54 13.54 -2.06
N VAL A 461 -13.54 12.70 -2.32
CA VAL A 461 -13.41 11.24 -2.21
C VAL A 461 -14.03 10.57 -3.42
N ALA A 462 -13.27 9.71 -4.09
CA ALA A 462 -13.71 8.89 -5.21
C ALA A 462 -13.97 7.45 -4.76
N THR A 463 -15.09 6.85 -5.16
CA THR A 463 -15.50 5.50 -4.72
C THR A 463 -16.15 4.69 -5.83
N THR A 464 -16.12 3.36 -5.71
CA THR A 464 -16.86 2.41 -6.56
C THR A 464 -17.98 1.76 -5.75
N ASP A 465 -19.14 1.54 -6.36
CA ASP A 465 -20.32 0.92 -5.75
C ASP A 465 -20.28 -0.62 -5.74
N GLY A 466 -20.77 -1.22 -4.65
CA GLY A 466 -20.75 -2.67 -4.42
C GLY A 466 -19.48 -3.17 -3.70
N PRO A 467 -19.29 -4.50 -3.60
CA PRO A 467 -18.14 -5.12 -2.92
C PRO A 467 -16.82 -4.85 -3.67
N ALA A 468 -15.73 -4.68 -2.94
CA ALA A 468 -14.41 -4.40 -3.53
C ALA A 468 -13.80 -5.56 -4.33
N TRP A 469 -14.26 -6.79 -4.08
CA TRP A 469 -13.70 -8.02 -4.67
C TRP A 469 -14.11 -8.22 -6.13
N TRP A 470 -15.29 -7.74 -6.54
CA TRP A 470 -15.82 -7.91 -7.89
C TRP A 470 -16.76 -6.76 -8.29
N SER A 471 -16.64 -6.28 -9.55
CA SER A 471 -17.64 -5.39 -10.13
C SER A 471 -18.93 -6.17 -10.42
N THR A 472 -20.08 -5.62 -10.03
CA THR A 472 -21.40 -6.14 -10.43
C THR A 472 -21.85 -5.53 -11.77
N GLU A 473 -22.94 -6.00 -12.38
CA GLU A 473 -23.51 -5.31 -13.56
C GLU A 473 -24.14 -3.94 -13.21
N ASP A 474 -24.48 -3.72 -11.93
CA ASP A 474 -25.10 -2.49 -11.42
C ASP A 474 -24.08 -1.52 -10.77
N SER A 475 -22.81 -1.91 -10.60
CA SER A 475 -21.75 -1.08 -10.02
C SER A 475 -21.51 0.19 -10.83
N GLU A 476 -21.25 1.31 -10.17
CA GLU A 476 -20.80 2.56 -10.80
C GLU A 476 -19.80 3.30 -9.91
N SER A 477 -19.14 4.33 -10.45
CA SER A 477 -18.12 5.12 -9.75
C SER A 477 -18.61 6.53 -9.46
N TYR A 478 -18.22 7.07 -8.31
CA TYR A 478 -18.60 8.41 -7.82
C TYR A 478 -17.39 9.28 -7.51
N VAL A 479 -17.60 10.60 -7.55
CA VAL A 479 -16.78 11.57 -6.81
C VAL A 479 -17.71 12.36 -5.88
N THR A 480 -17.40 12.35 -4.59
CA THR A 480 -18.17 12.96 -3.51
C THR A 480 -17.34 14.03 -2.82
N THR A 481 -17.96 15.16 -2.48
CA THR A 481 -17.31 16.32 -1.84
C THR A 481 -17.88 16.55 -0.45
N PHE A 482 -17.02 16.94 0.50
CA PHE A 482 -17.39 17.09 1.91
C PHE A 482 -16.79 18.37 2.51
N GLY A 483 -17.48 18.92 3.51
CA GLY A 483 -16.99 19.98 4.38
C GLY A 483 -17.35 19.70 5.83
N ILE A 484 -16.60 20.27 6.78
CA ILE A 484 -16.76 19.95 8.20
C ILE A 484 -17.82 20.86 8.85
N ASP A 485 -18.78 20.27 9.56
CA ASP A 485 -19.75 20.97 10.42
C ASP A 485 -19.61 20.48 11.87
N GLY A 486 -18.76 21.17 12.65
CA GLY A 486 -18.47 20.83 14.04
C GLY A 486 -17.60 19.58 14.19
N LYS A 487 -18.23 18.41 14.32
CA LYS A 487 -17.59 17.08 14.34
C LYS A 487 -18.13 16.13 13.28
N GLU A 488 -19.09 16.59 12.47
CA GLU A 488 -19.67 15.81 11.38
C GLU A 488 -19.00 16.22 10.04
N LEU A 489 -18.57 15.22 9.26
CA LEU A 489 -18.12 15.41 7.89
C LEU A 489 -19.35 15.40 6.97
N ARG A 490 -19.75 16.58 6.52
CA ARG A 490 -21.00 16.80 5.80
C ARG A 490 -20.79 16.79 4.30
N GLN A 491 -21.50 15.92 3.58
CA GLN A 491 -21.56 15.93 2.12
C GLN A 491 -22.08 17.28 1.58
N LEU A 492 -21.34 17.84 0.63
CA LEU A 492 -21.65 19.08 -0.07
C LEU A 492 -22.33 18.78 -1.41
N GLY A 493 -21.79 17.83 -2.17
CA GLY A 493 -22.28 17.37 -3.47
C GLY A 493 -21.72 15.98 -3.83
N GLN A 494 -22.20 15.44 -4.94
CA GLN A 494 -21.73 14.16 -5.51
C GLN A 494 -22.05 14.10 -6.99
N VAL A 495 -21.22 13.40 -7.75
CA VAL A 495 -21.46 13.02 -9.14
C VAL A 495 -21.17 11.52 -9.32
N GLY A 496 -21.99 10.85 -10.12
CA GLY A 496 -21.87 9.42 -10.46
C GLY A 496 -21.93 9.20 -11.98
N ASP A 497 -22.64 8.15 -12.42
CA ASP A 497 -22.76 7.72 -13.82
C ASP A 497 -21.44 7.30 -14.51
N MET A 498 -20.30 7.29 -13.81
CA MET A 498 -18.99 6.86 -14.33
C MET A 498 -18.82 5.33 -14.23
N GLY A 499 -18.24 4.70 -15.25
CA GLY A 499 -17.81 3.29 -15.19
C GLY A 499 -18.92 2.29 -14.84
N LYS A 500 -20.08 2.34 -15.52
CA LYS A 500 -21.20 1.44 -15.22
C LYS A 500 -20.89 -0.02 -15.58
N GLY A 501 -20.91 -0.87 -14.57
CA GLY A 501 -20.47 -2.26 -14.62
C GLY A 501 -18.96 -2.45 -14.48
N GLU A 502 -18.23 -1.41 -14.06
CA GLU A 502 -16.76 -1.34 -13.97
C GLU A 502 -16.34 -0.97 -12.52
N ARG A 503 -15.04 -0.79 -12.27
CA ARG A 503 -14.52 -0.21 -11.01
C ARG A 503 -13.42 0.80 -11.29
N ILE A 504 -13.14 1.69 -10.35
CA ILE A 504 -11.98 2.60 -10.41
C ILE A 504 -10.67 1.79 -10.43
N PHE A 505 -9.76 2.14 -11.32
CA PHE A 505 -8.37 1.64 -11.40
C PHE A 505 -7.32 2.74 -11.19
N ALA A 506 -7.64 4.02 -11.44
CA ALA A 506 -6.83 5.14 -10.98
C ALA A 506 -7.65 6.41 -10.69
N VAL A 507 -7.11 7.27 -9.83
CA VAL A 507 -7.64 8.61 -9.53
C VAL A 507 -6.48 9.59 -9.42
N ARG A 508 -6.65 10.82 -9.89
CA ARG A 508 -5.80 11.95 -9.47
C ARG A 508 -6.62 13.23 -9.37
N PHE A 509 -6.46 13.95 -8.27
CA PHE A 509 -7.00 15.30 -8.11
C PHE A 509 -5.92 16.34 -8.48
N VAL A 510 -6.31 17.40 -9.19
CA VAL A 510 -5.42 18.52 -9.57
C VAL A 510 -6.23 19.82 -9.56
N GLY A 511 -5.88 20.76 -8.69
CA GLY A 511 -6.66 22.00 -8.50
C GLY A 511 -8.14 21.69 -8.26
N SER A 512 -9.05 22.30 -9.02
CA SER A 512 -10.49 22.03 -8.97
C SER A 512 -10.98 20.90 -9.89
N THR A 513 -10.09 20.01 -10.37
CA THR A 513 -10.42 18.89 -11.27
C THR A 513 -10.08 17.55 -10.62
N ALA A 514 -10.85 16.51 -10.92
CA ALA A 514 -10.44 15.12 -10.72
C ALA A 514 -10.42 14.36 -12.06
N TYR A 515 -9.47 13.45 -12.16
CA TYR A 515 -9.34 12.49 -13.25
C TYR A 515 -9.59 11.11 -12.67
N VAL A 516 -10.52 10.36 -13.27
CA VAL A 516 -10.98 9.05 -12.78
C VAL A 516 -10.93 8.07 -13.95
N VAL A 517 -10.42 6.87 -13.71
CA VAL A 517 -10.09 5.86 -14.70
C VAL A 517 -10.74 4.57 -14.23
N THR A 518 -11.58 3.94 -15.06
CA THR A 518 -12.41 2.78 -14.66
C THR A 518 -12.28 1.63 -15.65
N PHE A 519 -12.16 0.39 -15.19
CA PHE A 519 -11.90 -0.72 -16.11
C PHE A 519 -12.74 -1.97 -15.86
N ARG A 520 -13.00 -2.67 -16.97
CA ARG A 520 -13.53 -4.03 -17.07
C ARG A 520 -13.06 -4.69 -18.38
N GLN A 521 -13.09 -3.95 -19.49
CA GLN A 521 -12.63 -4.39 -20.83
C GLN A 521 -12.02 -3.27 -21.69
N THR A 522 -12.42 -2.02 -21.49
CA THR A 522 -11.92 -0.82 -22.18
C THR A 522 -12.13 0.35 -21.22
N ASP A 523 -11.10 1.12 -20.91
CA ASP A 523 -11.16 2.14 -19.86
C ASP A 523 -11.70 3.48 -20.38
N PRO A 524 -12.71 4.10 -19.75
CA PRO A 524 -13.06 5.49 -19.94
C PRO A 524 -12.28 6.38 -18.94
N PHE A 525 -11.27 7.09 -19.44
CA PHE A 525 -10.66 8.21 -18.73
C PHE A 525 -11.69 9.36 -18.63
N TYR A 526 -12.18 9.61 -17.41
CA TYR A 526 -13.14 10.66 -17.08
C TYR A 526 -12.45 11.92 -16.55
N THR A 527 -13.03 13.07 -16.90
CA THR A 527 -12.70 14.38 -16.33
C THR A 527 -13.87 14.92 -15.51
N VAL A 528 -13.61 15.34 -14.28
CA VAL A 528 -14.63 15.80 -13.33
C VAL A 528 -14.30 17.20 -12.82
N ASP A 529 -15.20 18.15 -13.03
CA ASP A 529 -15.11 19.52 -12.51
C ASP A 529 -15.72 19.59 -11.11
N LEU A 530 -14.91 20.07 -10.16
CA LEU A 530 -15.21 20.22 -8.74
C LEU A 530 -15.16 21.71 -8.31
N THR A 531 -15.14 22.65 -9.25
CA THR A 531 -15.05 24.11 -9.01
C THR A 531 -16.25 24.68 -8.25
N ASP A 532 -17.41 24.01 -8.32
CA ASP A 532 -18.48 24.17 -7.33
C ASP A 532 -18.61 22.86 -6.55
N PRO A 533 -18.11 22.79 -5.30
CA PRO A 533 -18.15 21.56 -4.52
C PRO A 533 -19.57 21.16 -4.12
N ALA A 534 -20.59 22.01 -4.26
CA ALA A 534 -21.99 21.61 -4.09
C ALA A 534 -22.62 21.02 -5.35
N ASN A 535 -22.00 21.20 -6.53
CA ASN A 535 -22.50 20.75 -7.83
C ASN A 535 -21.38 20.18 -8.72
N PRO A 536 -20.64 19.14 -8.27
CA PRO A 536 -19.61 18.49 -9.07
C PRO A 536 -20.20 17.83 -10.33
N ARG A 537 -19.40 17.69 -11.40
CA ARG A 537 -19.91 17.22 -12.70
C ARG A 537 -18.84 16.57 -13.57
N VAL A 538 -19.17 15.46 -14.22
CA VAL A 538 -18.37 14.93 -15.34
C VAL A 538 -18.43 15.92 -16.50
N LEU A 539 -17.28 16.21 -17.12
CA LEU A 539 -17.16 17.06 -18.30
C LEU A 539 -16.92 16.26 -19.58
N GLY A 540 -16.12 15.20 -19.51
CA GLY A 540 -15.69 14.40 -20.66
C GLY A 540 -15.35 12.96 -20.29
N GLU A 541 -15.27 12.14 -21.32
CA GLU A 541 -15.00 10.70 -21.30
C GLU A 541 -14.15 10.37 -22.53
N LEU A 542 -12.99 9.75 -22.34
CA LEU A 542 -12.10 9.25 -23.40
C LEU A 542 -11.92 7.74 -23.23
N LYS A 543 -12.40 6.94 -24.18
CA LYS A 543 -12.20 5.49 -24.14
C LYS A 543 -10.86 5.08 -24.75
N ILE A 544 -10.03 4.41 -23.95
CA ILE A 544 -8.75 3.82 -24.34
C ILE A 544 -8.80 2.29 -24.21
N SER A 545 -8.01 1.58 -25.02
CA SER A 545 -7.69 0.17 -24.75
C SER A 545 -6.75 0.06 -23.54
N GLY A 546 -6.78 -1.07 -22.84
CA GLY A 546 -6.08 -1.16 -21.55
C GLY A 546 -6.68 -0.28 -20.46
N TYR A 547 -5.87 0.04 -19.46
CA TYR A 547 -6.19 0.95 -18.35
C TYR A 547 -4.93 1.64 -17.81
N SER A 548 -5.09 2.61 -16.90
CA SER A 548 -3.99 3.16 -16.09
C SER A 548 -4.22 2.82 -14.61
N GLY A 549 -3.20 2.29 -13.93
CA GLY A 549 -3.19 2.11 -12.47
C GLY A 549 -2.65 3.36 -11.74
N GLN A 550 -1.76 4.11 -12.38
CA GLN A 550 -1.25 5.39 -11.89
C GLN A 550 -1.56 6.54 -12.86
N LEU A 551 -1.90 7.71 -12.31
CA LEU A 551 -1.98 8.98 -13.04
C LEU A 551 -1.02 10.01 -12.42
N HIS A 552 -0.15 10.61 -13.23
CA HIS A 552 0.81 11.64 -12.79
C HIS A 552 0.74 12.90 -13.67
N PRO A 553 0.36 14.07 -13.12
CA PRO A 553 0.33 15.33 -13.89
C PRO A 553 1.74 15.85 -14.18
N ILE A 554 2.00 16.26 -15.42
CA ILE A 554 3.31 16.80 -15.86
C ILE A 554 3.26 18.26 -16.34
N GLY A 555 2.10 18.91 -16.19
CA GLY A 555 1.89 20.32 -16.49
C GLY A 555 0.43 20.73 -16.27
N GLU A 556 0.06 21.97 -16.61
CA GLU A 556 -1.33 22.45 -16.47
C GLU A 556 -2.36 21.63 -17.27
N ASN A 557 -1.92 20.99 -18.36
CA ASN A 557 -2.78 20.37 -19.37
C ASN A 557 -2.38 18.94 -19.76
N LEU A 558 -1.35 18.36 -19.14
CA LEU A 558 -0.77 17.07 -19.54
C LEU A 558 -0.67 16.10 -18.35
N ILE A 559 -1.08 14.85 -18.57
CA ILE A 559 -1.07 13.78 -17.57
C ILE A 559 -0.49 12.51 -18.20
N ILE A 560 0.42 11.85 -17.48
CA ILE A 560 0.87 10.49 -17.80
C ILE A 560 -0.10 9.51 -17.13
N GLY A 561 -0.60 8.53 -17.90
CA GLY A 561 -1.14 7.28 -17.37
C GLY A 561 -0.12 6.15 -17.50
N ILE A 562 0.06 5.38 -16.43
CA ILE A 562 0.90 4.17 -16.38
C ILE A 562 0.01 2.98 -15.99
N GLY A 563 0.11 1.88 -16.72
CA GLY A 563 -0.69 0.68 -16.48
C GLY A 563 -0.47 -0.40 -17.53
N GLN A 564 -1.54 -1.01 -18.01
CA GLN A 564 -1.51 -2.15 -18.93
C GLN A 564 -2.28 -1.84 -20.22
N GLU A 565 -1.78 -2.29 -21.36
CA GLU A 565 -2.55 -2.44 -22.58
C GLU A 565 -3.44 -3.69 -22.50
N ALA A 566 -4.60 -3.71 -23.16
CA ALA A 566 -5.51 -4.86 -23.13
C ALA A 566 -6.32 -5.05 -24.42
N THR A 567 -6.76 -6.29 -24.66
CA THR A 567 -7.70 -6.61 -25.75
C THR A 567 -9.12 -6.10 -25.43
N ASN A 568 -10.00 -6.04 -26.44
CA ASN A 568 -11.41 -5.62 -26.27
C ASN A 568 -12.23 -6.58 -25.37
N GLU A 569 -11.67 -7.73 -25.02
CA GLU A 569 -12.24 -8.72 -24.13
C GLU A 569 -11.79 -8.53 -22.66
N GLY A 570 -10.81 -7.64 -22.41
CA GLY A 570 -10.28 -7.31 -21.08
C GLY A 570 -8.98 -8.02 -20.69
N PHE A 571 -8.40 -8.86 -21.56
CA PHE A 571 -7.12 -9.51 -21.28
C PHE A 571 -5.96 -8.51 -21.43
N THR A 572 -5.16 -8.33 -20.37
CA THR A 572 -3.95 -7.51 -20.44
C THR A 572 -2.91 -8.13 -21.36
N THR A 573 -2.16 -7.29 -22.06
CA THR A 573 -1.15 -7.70 -23.05
C THR A 573 0.25 -7.18 -22.76
N GLY A 574 0.41 -6.24 -21.81
CA GLY A 574 1.72 -5.74 -21.36
C GLY A 574 1.72 -4.26 -20.98
N ALA A 575 2.79 -3.82 -20.32
CA ALA A 575 2.95 -2.50 -19.74
C ALA A 575 2.74 -1.37 -20.76
N LYS A 576 2.11 -0.28 -20.29
CA LYS A 576 1.66 0.85 -21.08
C LYS A 576 1.97 2.18 -20.40
N LEU A 577 2.40 3.16 -21.20
CA LEU A 577 2.55 4.56 -20.81
C LEU A 577 1.86 5.43 -21.86
N THR A 578 0.85 6.21 -21.44
CA THR A 578 0.06 7.10 -22.31
C THR A 578 0.17 8.54 -21.81
N VAL A 579 0.20 9.52 -22.73
CA VAL A 579 0.12 10.95 -22.36
C VAL A 579 -1.20 11.52 -22.85
N PHE A 580 -1.97 12.13 -21.93
CA PHE A 580 -3.28 12.73 -22.18
C PHE A 580 -3.20 14.27 -22.23
N ASP A 581 -3.88 14.89 -23.19
CA ASP A 581 -4.23 16.31 -23.19
C ASP A 581 -5.59 16.52 -22.51
N VAL A 582 -5.58 17.34 -21.45
CA VAL A 582 -6.76 17.72 -20.67
C VAL A 582 -7.06 19.24 -20.74
N SER A 583 -6.40 19.98 -21.64
CA SER A 583 -6.63 21.42 -21.87
C SER A 583 -8.08 21.77 -22.25
N ASN A 584 -8.81 20.80 -22.77
CA ASN A 584 -10.25 20.85 -22.92
C ASN A 584 -10.88 19.67 -22.17
N LEU A 585 -11.16 19.85 -20.88
CA LEU A 585 -11.81 18.84 -20.04
C LEU A 585 -13.11 18.26 -20.62
N ALA A 586 -13.81 18.95 -21.52
CA ALA A 586 -15.02 18.42 -22.16
C ALA A 586 -14.75 17.49 -23.37
N ASN A 587 -13.48 17.31 -23.77
CA ASN A 587 -13.01 16.39 -24.80
C ASN A 587 -11.51 16.13 -24.55
N PRO A 588 -11.13 15.38 -23.50
CA PRO A 588 -9.75 14.92 -23.34
C PRO A 588 -9.35 14.01 -24.51
N VAL A 589 -8.05 13.94 -24.82
CA VAL A 589 -7.51 13.05 -25.87
C VAL A 589 -6.17 12.45 -25.44
N ASP A 590 -5.88 11.24 -25.90
CA ASP A 590 -4.54 10.68 -25.93
C ASP A 590 -3.71 11.37 -27.03
N LEU A 591 -2.49 11.79 -26.68
CA LEU A 591 -1.54 12.41 -27.61
C LEU A 591 -0.54 11.40 -28.19
N ASP A 592 -0.05 10.50 -27.33
CA ASP A 592 0.87 9.43 -27.69
C ASP A 592 0.76 8.27 -26.69
N THR A 593 1.23 7.08 -27.08
CA THR A 593 1.24 5.88 -26.25
C THR A 593 2.40 4.96 -26.60
N TRP A 594 3.16 4.56 -25.59
CA TRP A 594 4.15 3.49 -25.64
C TRP A 594 3.58 2.24 -24.97
N THR A 595 3.86 1.07 -25.54
CA THR A 595 3.54 -0.25 -24.96
C THR A 595 4.72 -1.20 -25.10
N LEU A 596 4.80 -2.17 -24.18
CA LEU A 596 5.72 -3.29 -24.28
C LEU A 596 4.99 -4.60 -23.93
N ASP A 597 4.77 -5.42 -24.95
CA ASP A 597 4.06 -6.70 -24.84
C ASP A 597 4.71 -7.62 -23.78
N ASN A 598 3.88 -8.30 -22.99
CA ASN A 598 4.26 -9.28 -21.95
C ASN A 598 5.22 -8.76 -20.86
N ALA A 599 5.28 -7.44 -20.67
CA ALA A 599 6.03 -6.78 -19.61
C ALA A 599 5.10 -6.18 -18.53
N TRP A 600 5.65 -5.96 -17.34
CA TRP A 600 4.96 -5.39 -16.18
C TRP A 600 5.76 -4.22 -15.58
N THR A 601 5.11 -3.34 -14.83
CA THR A 601 5.76 -2.21 -14.16
C THR A 601 5.24 -2.03 -12.74
N ASP A 602 6.14 -1.98 -11.76
CA ASP A 602 5.76 -1.77 -10.35
C ASP A 602 5.20 -0.35 -10.11
N ALA A 603 5.44 0.59 -11.03
CA ALA A 603 4.86 1.94 -11.03
C ALA A 603 3.33 1.96 -11.24
N GLU A 604 2.74 0.89 -11.78
CA GLU A 604 1.29 0.72 -11.89
C GLU A 604 0.60 0.67 -10.52
N TRP A 605 1.31 0.15 -9.50
CA TRP A 605 0.77 -0.14 -8.16
C TRP A 605 1.46 0.65 -7.04
N SER A 606 2.72 1.07 -7.24
CA SER A 606 3.51 1.84 -6.27
C SER A 606 4.02 3.14 -6.89
N HIS A 607 3.46 4.27 -6.45
CA HIS A 607 3.82 5.60 -6.94
C HIS A 607 5.30 5.95 -6.69
N HIS A 608 5.88 5.46 -5.58
CA HIS A 608 7.31 5.61 -5.27
C HIS A 608 8.23 4.97 -6.33
N ALA A 609 7.76 3.97 -7.07
CA ALA A 609 8.54 3.35 -8.13
C ALA A 609 8.65 4.23 -9.40
N PHE A 610 7.77 5.22 -9.57
CA PHE A 610 7.80 6.16 -10.69
C PHE A 610 8.59 7.43 -10.37
N LEU A 611 9.54 7.78 -11.25
CA LEU A 611 10.26 9.05 -11.24
C LEU A 611 9.81 9.93 -12.42
N TYR A 612 9.46 11.19 -12.15
CA TYR A 612 9.37 12.23 -13.17
C TYR A 612 10.35 13.38 -12.87
N TRP A 613 11.43 13.46 -13.64
CA TRP A 613 12.41 14.54 -13.56
C TRP A 613 12.02 15.69 -14.49
N ALA A 614 11.18 16.58 -13.97
CA ALA A 614 10.64 17.73 -14.69
C ALA A 614 11.68 18.64 -15.38
N PRO A 615 12.89 18.91 -14.82
CA PRO A 615 13.91 19.72 -15.50
C PRO A 615 14.34 19.19 -16.87
N GLU A 616 14.24 17.88 -17.11
CA GLU A 616 14.52 17.26 -18.42
C GLU A 616 13.28 16.68 -19.13
N ASN A 617 12.09 16.79 -18.52
CA ASN A 617 10.86 16.08 -18.90
C ASN A 617 11.07 14.56 -19.01
N LEU A 618 11.87 14.00 -18.10
CA LEU A 618 12.29 12.60 -18.12
C LEU A 618 11.42 11.76 -17.16
N ALA A 619 10.54 10.93 -17.72
CA ALA A 619 9.79 9.92 -16.98
C ALA A 619 10.60 8.61 -16.94
N VAL A 620 10.73 7.96 -15.79
CA VAL A 620 11.44 6.69 -15.63
C VAL A 620 10.56 5.71 -14.85
N ILE A 621 10.29 4.55 -15.46
CA ILE A 621 9.52 3.45 -14.84
C ILE A 621 10.38 2.18 -14.76
N PRO A 622 10.24 1.37 -13.69
CA PRO A 622 10.76 0.01 -13.69
C PRO A 622 10.01 -0.81 -14.73
N ILE A 623 10.68 -1.75 -15.38
CA ILE A 623 10.07 -2.69 -16.32
C ILE A 623 10.63 -4.08 -16.05
N GLN A 624 9.70 -5.02 -15.84
CA GLN A 624 9.95 -6.44 -15.70
C GLN A 624 9.34 -7.16 -16.91
N SER A 625 10.17 -7.42 -17.91
CA SER A 625 9.81 -8.24 -19.07
C SER A 625 10.49 -9.60 -18.95
N TRP A 626 9.73 -10.58 -18.44
CA TRP A 626 10.07 -12.00 -18.62
C TRP A 626 10.30 -12.32 -20.10
N GLN A 627 9.60 -11.59 -20.98
CA GLN A 627 9.63 -11.80 -22.41
C GLN A 627 10.97 -11.35 -23.04
N ASP A 628 11.53 -10.22 -22.65
CA ASP A 628 12.83 -9.74 -23.15
C ASP A 628 14.02 -10.27 -22.33
N ARG A 629 13.75 -10.99 -21.22
CA ARG A 629 14.69 -11.20 -20.11
C ARG A 629 15.28 -9.88 -19.60
N PHE A 630 14.41 -8.90 -19.36
CA PHE A 630 14.79 -7.57 -18.92
C PHE A 630 14.15 -7.26 -17.56
N TRP A 631 15.00 -7.07 -16.54
CA TRP A 631 14.63 -6.57 -15.21
C TRP A 631 15.45 -5.31 -14.97
N GLY A 632 14.80 -4.16 -15.06
CA GLY A 632 15.49 -2.87 -15.14
C GLY A 632 14.52 -1.71 -15.16
N ALA A 633 14.92 -0.60 -15.78
CA ALA A 633 14.06 0.57 -15.95
C ALA A 633 14.14 1.14 -17.37
N VAL A 634 13.05 1.73 -17.85
CA VAL A 634 12.99 2.40 -19.14
C VAL A 634 12.74 3.89 -18.91
N ALA A 635 13.54 4.73 -19.55
CA ALA A 635 13.49 6.17 -19.42
C ALA A 635 12.92 6.80 -20.70
N PHE A 636 12.02 7.75 -20.55
CA PHE A 636 11.26 8.40 -21.61
C PHE A 636 11.41 9.91 -21.49
N ARG A 637 11.83 10.57 -22.58
CA ARG A 637 11.70 12.02 -22.72
C ARG A 637 10.33 12.29 -23.32
N ILE A 638 9.46 12.93 -22.54
CA ILE A 638 8.11 13.30 -22.96
C ILE A 638 8.14 14.74 -23.46
N ASP A 639 7.53 15.01 -24.61
CA ASP A 639 7.43 16.38 -25.08
C ASP A 639 6.28 17.16 -24.42
N PRO A 640 6.54 18.34 -23.82
CA PRO A 640 5.53 19.11 -23.09
C PRO A 640 4.70 20.11 -23.93
N ASP A 641 4.78 20.13 -25.28
CA ASP A 641 3.70 20.70 -26.13
C ASP A 641 2.89 19.59 -26.79
N SER A 642 3.57 18.59 -27.36
CA SER A 642 2.95 17.60 -28.26
C SER A 642 2.65 16.26 -27.60
N GLY A 643 2.97 16.10 -26.30
CA GLY A 643 2.78 14.86 -25.53
C GLY A 643 3.61 13.67 -26.01
N GLN A 644 4.53 13.88 -26.96
CA GLN A 644 5.18 12.78 -27.67
C GLN A 644 6.16 12.04 -26.77
N ILE A 645 6.05 10.71 -26.72
CA ILE A 645 6.89 9.84 -25.91
C ILE A 645 8.10 9.43 -26.75
N THR A 646 9.31 9.70 -26.26
CA THR A 646 10.55 9.20 -26.88
C THR A 646 11.30 8.36 -25.86
N GLU A 647 11.42 7.05 -26.10
CA GLU A 647 12.31 6.18 -25.32
C GLU A 647 13.74 6.71 -25.45
N ALA A 648 14.31 7.18 -24.33
CA ALA A 648 15.65 7.75 -24.27
C ALA A 648 16.71 6.66 -24.05
N GLY A 649 16.36 5.58 -23.34
CA GLY A 649 17.24 4.45 -23.07
C GLY A 649 16.69 3.51 -22.00
N ARG A 650 17.46 2.45 -21.71
CA ARG A 650 17.12 1.42 -20.72
C ARG A 650 18.28 1.18 -19.76
N LEU A 651 17.99 1.17 -18.47
CA LEU A 651 18.91 0.86 -17.38
C LEU A 651 18.75 -0.60 -16.94
N SER A 652 19.83 -1.28 -16.59
CA SER A 652 19.78 -2.55 -15.86
C SER A 652 20.98 -2.70 -14.92
N HIS A 653 20.84 -3.58 -13.92
CA HIS A 653 21.93 -3.96 -13.01
C HIS A 653 22.61 -5.28 -13.43
N GLU A 654 22.31 -5.80 -14.62
CA GLU A 654 23.01 -6.96 -15.18
C GLU A 654 24.53 -6.68 -15.26
N PRO A 655 25.40 -7.64 -14.88
CA PRO A 655 26.84 -7.49 -15.08
C PRO A 655 27.17 -7.36 -16.58
N ASN A 656 28.25 -6.64 -16.90
CA ASN A 656 28.65 -6.29 -18.27
C ASN A 656 28.51 -7.48 -19.26
N LYS A 657 27.92 -7.23 -20.43
CA LYS A 657 27.65 -8.21 -21.51
C LYS A 657 28.91 -8.89 -22.09
N ASP A 658 30.12 -8.44 -21.73
CA ASP A 658 31.38 -9.17 -21.97
C ASP A 658 31.63 -10.35 -20.99
N VAL A 659 30.95 -10.37 -19.83
CA VAL A 659 30.95 -11.52 -18.91
C VAL A 659 30.28 -12.69 -19.64
N LYS A 660 31.01 -13.79 -19.79
CA LYS A 660 30.47 -14.98 -20.41
C LYS A 660 29.53 -15.68 -19.45
N VAL A 661 28.25 -15.63 -19.78
CA VAL A 661 27.24 -16.61 -19.36
C VAL A 661 27.89 -18.01 -19.34
N GLY A 662 27.96 -18.63 -18.15
CA GLY A 662 28.76 -19.84 -17.89
C GLY A 662 30.05 -19.65 -17.06
N THR A 663 30.25 -18.52 -16.38
CA THR A 663 31.21 -18.40 -15.27
C THR A 663 30.49 -18.35 -13.92
N THR A 664 30.33 -19.52 -13.31
CA THR A 664 29.72 -19.73 -11.98
C THR A 664 30.60 -20.70 -11.21
N ASP A 665 30.90 -20.44 -9.94
CA ASP A 665 31.72 -21.34 -9.11
C ASP A 665 30.82 -22.45 -8.53
N CYS A 666 30.28 -23.28 -9.42
CA CYS A 666 29.40 -24.39 -9.07
C CYS A 666 30.23 -25.62 -8.63
N GLN A 667 30.01 -26.05 -7.40
CA GLN A 667 30.61 -27.26 -6.84
C GLN A 667 29.60 -28.42 -6.90
N VAL A 668 29.95 -29.44 -7.68
CA VAL A 668 29.23 -30.72 -7.70
C VAL A 668 29.26 -31.35 -6.30
N LEU A 669 28.09 -31.72 -5.78
CA LEU A 669 27.92 -32.42 -4.50
C LEU A 669 28.28 -33.91 -4.67
N ASP A 670 29.58 -34.19 -4.81
CA ASP A 670 30.09 -35.55 -4.91
C ASP A 670 30.24 -36.25 -3.54
N ALA A 671 30.55 -37.55 -3.58
CA ALA A 671 30.67 -38.38 -2.38
C ALA A 671 31.86 -38.00 -1.45
N ALA A 672 32.74 -37.09 -1.86
CA ALA A 672 33.82 -36.52 -1.05
C ALA A 672 33.42 -35.18 -0.41
N VAL A 673 32.53 -34.40 -1.04
CA VAL A 673 31.87 -33.24 -0.38
C VAL A 673 30.91 -33.75 0.70
N LEU A 674 30.09 -34.75 0.36
CA LEU A 674 29.27 -35.53 1.29
C LEU A 674 30.09 -36.37 2.29
N GLU A 675 31.42 -36.29 2.29
CA GLU A 675 32.27 -36.86 3.37
C GLU A 675 32.53 -35.89 4.53
N GLY A 676 32.21 -34.60 4.39
CA GLY A 676 32.16 -33.66 5.52
C GLY A 676 30.94 -33.92 6.41
N PHE A 677 29.76 -34.03 5.78
CA PHE A 677 28.45 -34.27 6.39
C PHE A 677 28.25 -35.74 6.84
N LYS A 678 29.25 -36.36 7.48
CA LYS A 678 29.21 -37.80 7.88
C LYS A 678 29.14 -38.06 9.38
N GLU A 679 29.03 -37.02 10.21
CA GLU A 679 28.77 -37.20 11.64
C GLU A 679 27.25 -37.25 11.95
N SER A 680 26.39 -36.83 11.02
CA SER A 680 24.94 -37.11 11.06
C SER A 680 24.58 -38.50 10.51
N ASN A 681 23.38 -38.99 10.85
CA ASN A 681 22.81 -40.23 10.27
C ASN A 681 22.04 -39.98 8.95
N SER A 682 21.88 -38.73 8.53
CA SER A 682 21.02 -38.31 7.42
C SER A 682 21.60 -37.09 6.67
N PRO A 683 22.66 -37.28 5.85
CA PRO A 683 23.36 -36.16 5.18
C PRO A 683 22.51 -35.33 4.20
N MET A 684 21.31 -35.79 3.86
CA MET A 684 20.33 -35.04 3.05
C MET A 684 19.37 -34.18 3.90
N GLU A 685 19.18 -34.49 5.17
CA GLU A 685 18.52 -33.57 6.12
C GLU A 685 19.53 -32.49 6.55
N GLU A 686 20.78 -32.87 6.83
CA GLU A 686 21.86 -31.93 7.16
C GLU A 686 22.09 -30.90 6.03
N LEU A 687 22.05 -31.33 4.76
CA LEU A 687 22.06 -30.42 3.61
C LEU A 687 20.78 -29.58 3.43
N ALA A 688 19.67 -29.91 4.08
CA ALA A 688 18.48 -29.05 4.08
C ALA A 688 18.62 -27.92 5.11
N TRP A 689 19.16 -28.22 6.30
CA TRP A 689 19.48 -27.21 7.33
C TRP A 689 20.62 -26.29 6.89
N GLU A 690 21.73 -26.83 6.39
CA GLU A 690 22.86 -26.03 5.85
C GLU A 690 22.50 -25.34 4.52
N GLY A 691 21.51 -25.88 3.79
CA GLY A 691 20.98 -25.28 2.56
C GLY A 691 20.39 -23.89 2.79
N GLU A 692 19.84 -23.62 3.98
CA GLU A 692 19.31 -22.32 4.36
C GLU A 692 20.41 -21.26 4.48
N TYR A 693 21.54 -21.59 5.13
CA TYR A 693 22.72 -20.72 5.17
C TYR A 693 23.34 -20.51 3.79
N ILE A 694 23.43 -21.57 2.97
CA ILE A 694 23.92 -21.47 1.57
C ILE A 694 23.05 -20.50 0.75
N ILE A 695 21.73 -20.47 0.97
CA ILE A 695 20.81 -19.55 0.30
C ILE A 695 20.93 -18.12 0.85
N GLN A 696 21.13 -17.95 2.17
CA GLN A 696 21.37 -16.64 2.79
C GLN A 696 22.67 -15.99 2.29
N ASP A 697 23.73 -16.76 2.08
CA ASP A 697 25.00 -16.31 1.46
C ASP A 697 24.89 -16.16 -0.09
N GLY A 698 23.68 -16.21 -0.66
CA GLY A 698 23.41 -15.95 -2.09
C GLY A 698 23.68 -17.13 -3.03
N GLY A 699 24.00 -18.31 -2.48
CA GLY A 699 24.09 -19.56 -3.21
C GLY A 699 22.74 -20.20 -3.52
N GLN A 700 22.76 -21.33 -4.22
CA GLN A 700 21.57 -22.13 -4.55
C GLN A 700 21.95 -23.58 -4.81
N ILE A 701 21.05 -24.52 -4.50
CA ILE A 701 21.19 -25.94 -4.84
C ILE A 701 20.29 -26.24 -6.06
N GLN A 702 20.86 -26.93 -7.05
CA GLN A 702 20.15 -27.33 -8.29
C GLN A 702 20.40 -28.80 -8.64
N LEU A 703 19.46 -29.41 -9.36
CA LEU A 703 19.59 -30.73 -9.98
C LEU A 703 19.66 -30.58 -11.50
N CYS A 704 20.82 -30.89 -12.11
CA CYS A 704 21.10 -30.72 -13.54
C CYS A 704 21.43 -32.04 -14.24
N ASP A 705 20.90 -32.30 -15.44
CA ASP A 705 21.32 -33.48 -16.22
C ASP A 705 22.78 -33.37 -16.73
N GLU A 706 23.39 -34.50 -17.12
CA GLU A 706 24.85 -34.61 -17.37
C GLU A 706 25.34 -33.69 -18.51
N GLY A 707 25.81 -32.49 -18.13
CA GLY A 707 26.35 -31.46 -19.02
C GLY A 707 25.54 -30.15 -19.08
N GLU A 708 24.47 -30.02 -18.29
CA GLU A 708 23.66 -28.79 -18.22
C GLU A 708 24.10 -27.88 -17.06
N GLY A 709 24.60 -28.46 -15.96
CA GLY A 709 25.12 -27.75 -14.79
C GLY A 709 26.46 -27.03 -15.01
N GLY A 710 26.81 -26.15 -14.06
CA GLY A 710 28.09 -25.44 -13.91
C GLY A 710 28.63 -24.56 -15.06
N ALA A 711 28.11 -24.63 -16.29
CA ALA A 711 28.76 -24.04 -17.46
C ALA A 711 27.82 -23.50 -18.56
N ALA A 712 26.51 -23.78 -18.51
CA ALA A 712 25.56 -23.37 -19.55
C ALA A 712 24.88 -22.01 -19.30
N GLY A 713 24.82 -21.55 -18.04
CA GLY A 713 24.12 -20.31 -17.67
C GLY A 713 22.59 -20.41 -17.78
N LEU A 714 22.06 -21.61 -17.53
CA LEU A 714 20.65 -21.87 -17.27
C LEU A 714 20.51 -22.21 -15.77
N HIS A 715 19.32 -21.97 -15.20
CA HIS A 715 18.94 -22.63 -13.95
C HIS A 715 18.31 -23.97 -14.31
N CYS A 716 18.72 -25.04 -13.64
CA CYS A 716 18.11 -26.37 -13.74
C CYS A 716 16.91 -26.47 -12.77
N GLU A 717 16.44 -27.69 -12.49
CA GLU A 717 15.39 -27.92 -11.50
C GLU A 717 15.86 -27.45 -10.12
N ARG A 718 15.20 -26.40 -9.60
CA ARG A 718 15.62 -25.67 -8.39
C ARG A 718 15.20 -26.44 -7.15
N TRP A 719 16.15 -26.75 -6.27
CA TRP A 719 15.86 -27.53 -5.08
C TRP A 719 15.19 -26.66 -4.01
N PHE A 720 13.88 -26.85 -3.83
CA PHE A 720 13.16 -26.44 -2.64
C PHE A 720 13.01 -27.63 -1.68
N GLY A 721 12.87 -27.34 -0.39
CA GLY A 721 13.04 -28.34 0.68
C GLY A 721 12.05 -29.52 0.64
N TYR A 722 12.52 -30.66 1.15
CA TYR A 722 11.77 -31.90 1.42
C TYR A 722 11.11 -32.65 0.25
N GLU A 723 10.45 -32.00 -0.72
CA GLU A 723 9.59 -32.70 -1.71
C GLU A 723 10.34 -33.75 -2.56
N VAL A 724 11.61 -33.52 -2.88
CA VAL A 724 12.40 -34.44 -3.71
C VAL A 724 12.86 -35.70 -2.94
N VAL A 725 12.81 -35.71 -1.60
CA VAL A 725 13.41 -36.75 -0.77
C VAL A 725 12.60 -38.07 -0.75
N GLU A 726 11.30 -38.02 -1.03
CA GLU A 726 10.47 -39.24 -1.15
C GLU A 726 10.57 -39.94 -2.52
N ALA A 727 11.24 -39.33 -3.51
CA ALA A 727 11.32 -39.87 -4.86
C ALA A 727 12.45 -40.91 -5.02
N ASP A 728 12.06 -42.17 -5.23
CA ASP A 728 12.94 -43.35 -5.39
C ASP A 728 13.70 -43.32 -6.75
N GLY A 729 14.61 -42.36 -6.92
CA GLY A 729 15.50 -42.20 -8.08
C GLY A 729 15.67 -40.75 -8.56
N LEU A 730 16.61 -40.01 -7.94
CA LEU A 730 17.09 -38.72 -8.44
C LEU A 730 17.44 -38.78 -9.93
N ARG A 731 17.02 -37.76 -10.68
CA ARG A 731 17.58 -37.42 -11.99
C ARG A 731 18.46 -36.19 -11.84
N GLY A 732 19.44 -36.05 -12.73
CA GLY A 732 20.48 -35.04 -12.60
C GLY A 732 21.53 -35.32 -11.52
N VAL A 733 22.51 -34.43 -11.50
CA VAL A 733 23.60 -34.32 -10.53
C VAL A 733 23.31 -33.11 -9.63
N PRO A 734 23.40 -33.24 -8.30
CA PRO A 734 23.26 -32.10 -7.40
C PRO A 734 24.49 -31.20 -7.44
N GLU A 735 24.28 -29.89 -7.58
CA GLU A 735 25.32 -28.86 -7.57
C GLU A 735 24.95 -27.74 -6.58
N ILE A 736 25.91 -27.31 -5.75
CA ILE A 736 25.85 -26.00 -5.09
C ILE A 736 26.43 -24.99 -6.06
N CYS A 737 25.66 -23.97 -6.43
CA CYS A 737 26.11 -22.87 -7.28
C CYS A 737 26.11 -21.56 -6.51
N PHE A 738 27.25 -20.87 -6.51
CA PHE A 738 27.35 -19.45 -6.17
C PHE A 738 27.40 -18.65 -7.49
N PRO A 739 26.27 -18.07 -7.95
CA PRO A 739 26.22 -17.37 -9.23
C PRO A 739 26.80 -15.95 -9.12
N GLU A 740 27.98 -15.71 -9.72
CA GLU A 740 28.41 -14.37 -10.14
C GLU A 740 27.71 -13.89 -11.43
N GLY A 741 26.76 -14.68 -11.95
CA GLY A 741 25.82 -14.31 -13.00
C GLY A 741 24.57 -13.62 -12.44
N PRO A 742 23.66 -13.11 -13.31
CA PRO A 742 22.53 -12.32 -12.86
C PRO A 742 21.58 -13.12 -11.96
N GLN A 743 21.63 -12.84 -10.66
CA GLN A 743 20.41 -12.68 -9.90
C GLN A 743 19.56 -11.64 -10.65
N ASN A 744 18.28 -11.92 -10.88
CA ASN A 744 17.38 -10.94 -11.47
C ASN A 744 17.13 -9.84 -10.43
N GLU A 745 17.95 -8.81 -10.48
CA GLU A 745 17.86 -7.61 -9.65
C GLU A 745 17.04 -6.55 -10.40
N PRO A 746 15.69 -6.51 -10.27
CA PRO A 746 14.91 -5.43 -10.84
C PRO A 746 15.35 -4.11 -10.22
N ILE A 747 15.32 -3.05 -11.04
CA ILE A 747 15.42 -1.69 -10.52
C ILE A 747 14.06 -1.37 -9.89
N ILE A 748 14.03 -1.11 -8.59
CA ILE A 748 12.81 -0.89 -7.79
C ILE A 748 12.56 0.60 -7.47
N ARG A 749 13.59 1.44 -7.61
CA ARG A 749 13.53 2.91 -7.52
C ARG A 749 14.54 3.54 -8.46
N THR A 750 14.24 4.76 -8.92
CA THR A 750 15.23 5.66 -9.54
C THR A 750 15.09 7.07 -8.98
N LEU A 751 16.19 7.81 -8.91
CA LEU A 751 16.21 9.20 -8.40
C LEU A 751 17.37 9.99 -9.01
N VAL A 752 17.30 11.32 -9.00
CA VAL A 752 18.34 12.21 -9.52
C VAL A 752 19.07 12.91 -8.37
N THR A 753 20.40 13.10 -8.51
CA THR A 753 21.20 14.02 -7.68
C THR A 753 22.18 14.82 -8.53
N GLY A 754 22.62 15.99 -8.04
CA GLY A 754 23.56 16.88 -8.75
C GLY A 754 22.97 17.57 -9.98
N GLY A 755 21.70 17.32 -10.30
CA GLY A 755 21.04 17.72 -11.54
C GLY A 755 21.44 16.93 -12.79
N ASP A 756 22.46 16.05 -12.70
CA ASP A 756 23.09 15.37 -13.85
C ASP A 756 23.28 13.84 -13.69
N THR A 757 23.06 13.29 -12.50
CA THR A 757 23.29 11.87 -12.19
C THR A 757 21.98 11.17 -11.89
N LEU A 758 21.62 10.16 -12.69
CA LEU A 758 20.44 9.31 -12.50
C LEU A 758 20.84 8.01 -11.79
N TRP A 759 20.40 7.85 -10.55
CA TRP A 759 20.63 6.65 -9.76
C TRP A 759 19.55 5.60 -9.99
N SER A 760 19.97 4.34 -10.03
CA SER A 760 19.09 3.18 -10.03
C SER A 760 19.38 2.29 -8.83
N LEU A 761 18.32 1.80 -8.19
CA LEU A 761 18.36 0.97 -6.97
C LEU A 761 17.73 -0.40 -7.25
N SER A 762 18.42 -1.46 -6.86
CA SER A 762 17.89 -2.82 -6.68
C SER A 762 18.08 -3.24 -5.21
N GLY A 763 17.61 -4.43 -4.82
CA GLY A 763 17.78 -4.94 -3.45
C GLY A 763 19.22 -4.98 -2.95
N ASN A 764 20.21 -5.23 -3.83
CA ASN A 764 21.63 -5.34 -3.46
C ASN A 764 22.56 -4.28 -4.07
N ARG A 765 22.09 -3.41 -4.99
CA ARG A 765 22.95 -2.42 -5.66
C ARG A 765 22.31 -1.04 -5.76
N LEU A 766 23.12 -0.02 -5.49
CA LEU A 766 22.90 1.35 -5.93
C LEU A 766 23.93 1.70 -7.01
N GLN A 767 23.46 2.12 -8.20
CA GLN A 767 24.28 2.38 -9.38
C GLN A 767 24.05 3.81 -9.89
N ALA A 768 25.12 4.54 -10.16
CA ALA A 768 25.07 5.81 -10.88
C ALA A 768 24.94 5.56 -12.37
N ASN A 769 24.17 6.41 -13.07
CA ASN A 769 24.06 6.43 -14.52
C ASN A 769 24.07 7.89 -15.00
N ASP A 770 24.64 8.17 -16.17
CA ASP A 770 24.59 9.51 -16.77
C ASP A 770 23.13 9.87 -17.12
N LEU A 771 22.59 10.99 -16.62
CA LEU A 771 21.19 11.37 -16.88
C LEU A 771 20.90 11.63 -18.37
N SER A 772 21.90 12.03 -19.14
CA SER A 772 21.78 12.46 -20.53
C SER A 772 21.98 11.32 -21.54
N GLU A 773 23.01 10.49 -21.35
CA GLU A 773 23.35 9.34 -22.20
C GLU A 773 22.80 8.00 -21.67
N LEU A 774 22.30 7.96 -20.43
CA LEU A 774 21.80 6.76 -19.73
C LEU A 774 22.82 5.61 -19.69
N THR A 775 24.10 5.95 -19.67
CA THR A 775 25.22 4.99 -19.58
C THR A 775 25.47 4.61 -18.12
N ALA A 776 25.60 3.31 -17.86
CA ALA A 776 25.89 2.79 -16.53
C ALA A 776 27.30 3.22 -16.07
N GLY A 777 27.36 3.81 -14.89
CA GLY A 777 28.57 4.31 -14.23
C GLY A 777 29.02 3.43 -13.06
N PRO A 778 29.71 4.02 -12.07
CA PRO A 778 30.08 3.38 -10.82
C PRO A 778 28.87 2.89 -9.99
N TRP A 779 29.10 1.92 -9.11
CA TRP A 779 28.06 1.34 -8.24
C TRP A 779 28.64 0.78 -6.93
N VAL A 780 27.78 0.62 -5.92
CA VAL A 780 28.11 -0.02 -4.63
C VAL A 780 27.14 -1.15 -4.29
N THR A 781 27.66 -2.18 -3.62
CA THR A 781 26.86 -3.23 -2.98
C THR A 781 26.24 -2.71 -1.69
N LEU A 782 24.96 -3.01 -1.46
CA LEU A 782 24.21 -2.56 -0.30
C LEU A 782 24.25 -3.55 0.88
N SER A 783 24.40 -4.85 0.61
CA SER A 783 24.85 -5.83 1.61
C SER A 783 26.27 -5.52 2.11
#